data_AF-A0AAD6B0L4-F1
#
_entry.id   AF-A0AAD6B0L4-F1
#
_cell.length_a   1.000
_cell.length_b   1.000
_cell.length_c   1.000
_cell.angle_alpha   90.00
_cell.angle_beta   90.00
_cell.angle_gamma   90.00
#
_symmetry.space_group_name_H-M   'P 1'
#
loop_
_entity.id
_entity.type
_entity.pdbx_description
1 polymer ?
#
loop_
_entity_poly.entity_id
_entity_poly.type
_entity_poly.pdbx_seq_one_letter_code
_entity_poly.pdbx_strand_id
1 'polypeptide(L)'
;MGLLLRRALLLSVFTFTAGLDSRLESNPFGQSLFARHSNIKAQAANIVKRALPAWLAASPIHKIKRRSTEQGDSCKAIKGADTKLAENTHSFTFNDLSGSVSLAWVGDGTGVILALTTFQVPFFMIRLGQSKLYRSENYGKSFEDVTSLINNTFIRSEFGIAIGNSGKVILTGEVSGGLGSRVFVSEDFGKSFIHRDLPFIPLSQITYNPDNSNVLLVLSNSNELWLSEDFGSNWKKIQDTVCLIKWGRKNTIFFTSSRNGSCVDRGMLDLKRSSNYGKTVKTVASKIFSFGLGGRFLFASVMTGRGTLRMIHVSVDQGDKWNMAQLPPVGHEQFYSILAANDDMVFMHVDEPGDTGFGTIYVSDDRGTVYSKSLERHLYTTTGGDTDFTNVTSLRGVFFTSVLAKDNSVQSVVSFDQGGEWVPLRKPVNSKCDATAKDPDKCTLHIHAAYSIAMKLNVPMLPLTEPNAVGLIISHGSVGDAISVMKPDVYVSDDGGYTWIKALDGPHHYAILDSGGLLVAVEQSLNKPINTIKFSTDEGQCWRNYVFIKDPIYFTGLASEPGARSMNVSVWGYRDALLSQHWISITIDFRDLLTRDCGDDDYVQWLAHSDDISDPKDGCMLGYKEKFLRLRKDSVCWNGRDFEVNTSPTPCSCTLDDFLCDFGYYRQENSSECVEQPDLKGKVLEFCLQGKEEQLQTSGYRKIPGDKCEGGKMPERKEIDLSKRCVSDLVGPELLIDSPSSKSVPIVITVLIVMVLSIAAGVVFIKKYVCGGRFLVHRYSVLQQHVEDNAVEGMDDPLDTDHTQNGKIEFHDDSDEDMLE
;
A
#
# COMPACT_ATOMS: atom_id res chain seq x y z
N MET A 1 -19.36 53.36 45.87
CA MET A 1 -20.02 54.58 46.38
C MET A 1 -20.86 55.13 45.25
N GLY A 2 -22.19 55.30 45.40
CA GLY A 2 -23.12 55.64 44.29
C GLY A 2 -23.27 54.48 43.27
N LEU A 3 -24.32 53.67 43.18
CA LEU A 3 -25.77 53.90 43.17
C LEU A 3 -26.29 54.48 41.85
N LEU A 4 -26.75 53.60 40.95
CA LEU A 4 -27.90 53.84 40.07
C LEU A 4 -28.54 52.51 39.64
N LEU A 5 -29.66 52.17 40.29
CA LEU A 5 -30.66 51.22 39.77
C LEU A 5 -31.50 51.99 38.71
N ARG A 6 -32.43 51.45 37.92
CA ARG A 6 -33.38 50.35 38.17
C ARG A 6 -34.20 50.06 36.89
N ARG A 7 -34.44 48.79 36.53
CA ARG A 7 -35.79 48.28 36.18
C ARG A 7 -35.86 46.73 36.12
N ALA A 8 -36.87 46.23 36.83
CA ALA A 8 -37.34 44.84 36.97
C ALA A 8 -37.64 44.14 35.63
N LEU A 9 -37.52 42.79 35.48
CA LEU A 9 -38.41 41.71 36.00
C LEU A 9 -39.87 41.86 35.50
N LEU A 10 -40.64 40.84 35.11
CA LEU A 10 -40.65 39.38 35.42
C LEU A 10 -40.70 38.50 34.13
N LEU A 11 -40.46 37.18 34.02
CA LEU A 11 -40.41 35.95 34.87
C LEU A 11 -41.53 34.93 34.49
N SER A 12 -41.17 33.64 34.46
CA SER A 12 -42.00 32.44 34.21
C SER A 12 -43.05 32.17 35.33
N VAL A 13 -43.94 31.15 35.32
CA VAL A 13 -43.98 29.79 34.70
C VAL A 13 -45.45 29.44 34.25
N PHE A 14 -46.05 28.23 34.16
CA PHE A 14 -45.79 26.85 34.65
C PHE A 14 -46.46 25.75 33.76
N THR A 15 -46.54 24.52 34.29
CA THR A 15 -46.99 23.23 33.70
C THR A 15 -48.43 22.83 34.02
N PHE A 16 -49.06 21.89 33.27
CA PHE A 16 -49.48 20.54 33.76
C PHE A 16 -50.03 19.61 32.63
N THR A 17 -50.56 18.42 32.98
CA THR A 17 -50.65 17.18 32.16
C THR A 17 -52.06 16.57 31.97
N ALA A 18 -52.15 15.51 31.15
CA ALA A 18 -53.30 14.58 30.90
C ALA A 18 -54.41 15.08 29.93
N GLY A 19 -55.18 14.22 29.24
CA GLY A 19 -55.13 12.75 29.10
C GLY A 19 -56.36 12.15 28.36
N LEU A 20 -56.28 10.87 27.96
CA LEU A 20 -57.32 9.97 27.39
C LEU A 20 -58.09 10.33 26.08
N ASP A 21 -57.67 9.70 24.98
CA ASP A 21 -58.31 8.52 24.34
C ASP A 21 -59.76 8.53 23.75
N SER A 22 -59.87 7.88 22.58
CA SER A 22 -61.02 7.19 21.95
C SER A 22 -62.20 7.95 21.33
N ARG A 23 -62.44 7.70 20.02
CA ARG A 23 -63.73 7.15 19.52
C ARG A 23 -63.68 6.66 18.05
N LEU A 24 -64.07 5.38 17.89
CA LEU A 24 -64.76 4.70 16.79
C LEU A 24 -64.47 5.13 15.33
N GLU A 25 -63.85 4.28 14.51
CA GLU A 25 -64.47 3.11 13.81
C GLU A 25 -65.47 3.47 12.70
N SER A 26 -65.08 3.23 11.44
CA SER A 26 -65.99 2.59 10.47
C SER A 26 -65.22 1.84 9.37
N ASN A 27 -65.61 0.57 9.21
CA ASN A 27 -65.33 -0.41 8.15
C ASN A 27 -66.59 -1.32 8.16
N PRO A 28 -66.96 -2.14 7.13
CA PRO A 28 -66.03 -2.90 6.27
C PRO A 28 -66.51 -3.08 4.80
N PHE A 29 -65.84 -4.02 4.09
CA PHE A 29 -66.14 -4.63 2.77
C PHE A 29 -65.90 -3.77 1.50
N GLY A 30 -65.26 -4.31 0.44
CA GLY A 30 -64.64 -5.65 0.37
C GLY A 30 -63.85 -5.97 -0.91
N GLN A 31 -62.91 -6.90 -0.75
CA GLN A 31 -62.22 -7.79 -1.72
C GLN A 31 -62.11 -7.41 -3.21
N SER A 32 -60.87 -7.39 -3.69
CA SER A 32 -60.44 -8.37 -4.71
C SER A 32 -58.99 -8.80 -4.45
N LEU A 33 -58.59 -10.00 -4.90
CA LEU A 33 -57.22 -10.50 -4.73
C LEU A 33 -56.36 -10.10 -5.94
N PHE A 34 -55.08 -9.82 -5.69
CA PHE A 34 -54.01 -10.43 -6.49
C PHE A 34 -52.72 -10.54 -5.66
N ALA A 35 -52.23 -11.77 -5.47
CA ALA A 35 -50.96 -12.02 -4.81
C ALA A 35 -49.81 -11.87 -5.79
N ARG A 36 -48.74 -11.15 -5.41
CA ARG A 36 -47.50 -11.07 -6.19
C ARG A 36 -46.34 -11.68 -5.41
N HIS A 37 -46.02 -12.94 -5.71
CA HIS A 37 -44.75 -13.53 -5.33
C HIS A 37 -43.61 -12.84 -6.11
N SER A 38 -42.55 -12.45 -5.42
CA SER A 38 -41.25 -12.16 -6.04
C SER A 38 -40.14 -12.40 -5.02
N ASN A 39 -39.54 -13.59 -5.07
CA ASN A 39 -38.28 -13.86 -4.38
C ASN A 39 -37.19 -12.93 -4.92
N ILE A 40 -36.51 -12.20 -4.04
CA ILE A 40 -35.25 -11.55 -4.36
C ILE A 40 -34.21 -12.11 -3.38
N LYS A 41 -33.43 -13.09 -3.86
CA LYS A 41 -32.19 -13.48 -3.19
C LYS A 41 -31.17 -12.37 -3.47
N ALA A 42 -30.74 -11.65 -2.44
CA ALA A 42 -29.60 -10.76 -2.56
C ALA A 42 -28.34 -11.61 -2.83
N GLN A 43 -27.72 -11.43 -4.00
CA GLN A 43 -26.35 -11.88 -4.23
C GLN A 43 -25.39 -10.89 -3.59
N ALA A 44 -24.38 -11.39 -2.88
CA ALA A 44 -23.25 -10.62 -2.40
C ALA A 44 -22.40 -10.07 -3.59
N ALA A 45 -21.19 -9.59 -3.30
CA ALA A 45 -20.15 -9.48 -4.33
C ALA A 45 -19.89 -10.87 -4.97
N ASN A 46 -19.48 -10.90 -6.23
CA ASN A 46 -19.15 -12.15 -6.93
C ASN A 46 -17.76 -12.65 -6.51
N ILE A 47 -17.64 -13.06 -5.24
CA ILE A 47 -16.49 -13.84 -4.77
C ILE A 47 -16.45 -15.10 -5.63
N VAL A 48 -15.37 -15.29 -6.40
CA VAL A 48 -15.17 -16.45 -7.27
C VAL A 48 -14.88 -17.65 -6.39
N LYS A 49 -15.93 -18.36 -5.99
CA LYS A 49 -15.81 -19.52 -5.11
C LYS A 49 -15.10 -20.65 -5.84
N ARG A 50 -13.92 -21.00 -5.34
CA ARG A 50 -13.36 -22.34 -5.52
C ARG A 50 -14.31 -23.35 -4.87
N ALA A 51 -14.19 -24.62 -5.21
CA ALA A 51 -14.93 -25.65 -4.46
C ALA A 51 -14.42 -25.63 -3.01
N LEU A 52 -15.31 -25.34 -2.05
CA LEU A 52 -14.94 -25.18 -0.63
C LEU A 52 -14.07 -26.36 -0.17
N PRO A 53 -12.81 -26.14 0.24
CA PRO A 53 -12.05 -27.18 0.92
C PRO A 53 -12.76 -27.52 2.24
N ALA A 54 -12.67 -28.77 2.68
CA ALA A 54 -13.55 -29.30 3.73
C ALA A 54 -13.45 -28.54 5.08
N TRP A 55 -12.33 -27.86 5.35
CA TRP A 55 -12.10 -27.02 6.54
C TRP A 55 -12.83 -25.66 6.50
N LEU A 56 -13.24 -25.15 5.33
CA LEU A 56 -14.11 -23.97 5.19
C LEU A 56 -15.61 -24.31 5.14
N ALA A 57 -15.96 -25.58 4.99
CA ALA A 57 -17.34 -26.02 5.20
C ALA A 57 -17.69 -25.96 6.69
N ALA A 58 -18.94 -25.66 7.03
CA ALA A 58 -19.40 -25.57 8.42
C ALA A 58 -19.45 -26.97 9.09
N SER A 59 -18.29 -27.45 9.55
CA SER A 59 -18.12 -28.75 10.21
C SER A 59 -19.04 -28.87 11.44
N PRO A 60 -19.75 -30.00 11.64
CA PRO A 60 -20.93 -30.08 12.50
C PRO A 60 -20.60 -30.09 14.00
N ILE A 61 -20.26 -28.91 14.54
CA ILE A 61 -19.93 -28.66 15.96
C ILE A 61 -18.95 -29.70 16.52
N HIS A 62 -17.91 -30.02 15.72
CA HIS A 62 -16.68 -30.53 16.32
C HIS A 62 -16.17 -29.46 17.28
N LYS A 63 -16.25 -29.77 18.58
CA LYS A 63 -15.60 -28.96 19.61
C LYS A 63 -14.10 -29.05 19.36
N ILE A 64 -13.55 -28.10 18.60
CA ILE A 64 -12.14 -27.71 18.70
C ILE A 64 -11.89 -27.60 20.20
N LYS A 65 -11.10 -28.52 20.74
CA LYS A 65 -11.04 -28.76 22.18
C LYS A 65 -10.12 -27.71 22.79
N ARG A 66 -10.69 -26.50 22.88
CA ARG A 66 -10.19 -25.29 23.53
C ARG A 66 -9.14 -25.66 24.57
N ARG A 67 -7.87 -25.39 24.27
CA ARG A 67 -6.85 -25.10 25.28
C ARG A 67 -7.07 -23.69 25.89
N SER A 68 -8.32 -23.21 25.93
CA SER A 68 -8.69 -22.25 26.96
C SER A 68 -8.71 -23.02 28.28
N THR A 69 -7.65 -22.86 29.06
CA THR A 69 -7.81 -22.74 30.51
C THR A 69 -8.98 -21.79 30.80
N GLU A 70 -9.81 -22.13 31.77
CA GLU A 70 -11.08 -21.43 31.99
C GLU A 70 -10.84 -19.96 32.34
N GLN A 71 -11.63 -19.08 31.72
CA GLN A 71 -11.37 -17.64 31.57
C GLN A 71 -11.67 -16.83 32.84
N GLY A 72 -11.41 -17.41 34.01
CA GLY A 72 -11.59 -16.83 35.35
C GLY A 72 -10.41 -17.06 36.29
N ASP A 73 -9.76 -18.23 36.27
CA ASP A 73 -8.70 -18.61 37.23
C ASP A 73 -7.27 -18.56 36.67
N SER A 74 -7.08 -18.34 35.37
CA SER A 74 -5.76 -18.44 34.71
C SER A 74 -4.87 -17.19 34.86
N CYS A 75 -5.43 -15.99 35.00
CA CYS A 75 -4.69 -14.71 35.03
C CYS A 75 -3.91 -14.47 36.35
N LYS A 76 -3.01 -15.38 36.73
CA LYS A 76 -2.17 -15.26 37.93
C LYS A 76 -1.32 -13.99 37.88
N ALA A 77 -1.23 -13.27 39.01
CA ALA A 77 -0.39 -12.09 39.13
C ALA A 77 1.10 -12.45 39.24
N ILE A 78 1.96 -11.75 38.48
CA ILE A 78 3.41 -11.77 38.72
C ILE A 78 3.66 -10.98 40.01
N LYS A 79 4.16 -11.67 41.05
CA LYS A 79 4.42 -11.06 42.36
C LYS A 79 5.54 -10.02 42.25
N GLY A 80 5.28 -8.80 42.70
CA GLY A 80 6.27 -7.71 42.68
C GLY A 80 6.50 -7.07 41.32
N ALA A 81 5.56 -7.20 40.36
CA ALA A 81 5.65 -6.53 39.07
C ALA A 81 5.75 -5.01 39.23
N ASP A 82 4.85 -4.38 40.00
CA ASP A 82 4.78 -2.93 40.14
C ASP A 82 6.04 -2.31 40.75
N THR A 83 6.67 -2.98 41.71
CA THR A 83 7.93 -2.52 42.32
C THR A 83 9.09 -2.60 41.35
N LYS A 84 9.22 -3.71 40.62
CA LYS A 84 10.27 -3.90 39.60
C LYS A 84 10.15 -2.91 38.44
N LEU A 85 8.93 -2.67 37.96
CA LEU A 85 8.67 -1.70 36.90
C LEU A 85 8.91 -0.26 37.41
N ALA A 86 8.61 0.04 38.67
CA ALA A 86 8.95 1.34 39.27
C ALA A 86 10.46 1.58 39.45
N GLU A 87 11.24 0.53 39.68
CA GLU A 87 12.71 0.59 39.70
C GLU A 87 13.31 0.74 38.28
N ASN A 88 12.57 0.34 37.25
CA ASN A 88 12.96 0.35 35.83
C ASN A 88 12.17 1.35 34.95
N THR A 89 11.53 2.35 35.54
CA THR A 89 10.82 3.43 34.82
C THR A 89 11.62 4.72 34.88
N HIS A 90 12.04 5.20 33.71
CA HIS A 90 12.96 6.33 33.56
C HIS A 90 12.25 7.48 32.82
N SER A 91 12.12 8.64 33.46
CA SER A 91 11.50 9.82 32.86
C SER A 91 12.52 10.88 32.46
N PHE A 92 12.35 11.45 31.27
CA PHE A 92 13.12 12.57 30.76
C PHE A 92 12.19 13.70 30.29
N THR A 93 12.46 14.94 30.70
CA THR A 93 11.70 16.13 30.32
C THR A 93 12.54 17.01 29.41
N PHE A 94 12.04 17.29 28.21
CA PHE A 94 12.71 18.18 27.25
C PHE A 94 12.34 19.62 27.57
N ASN A 95 13.36 20.47 27.75
CA ASN A 95 13.19 21.90 27.97
C ASN A 95 13.11 22.62 26.62
N ASP A 96 11.95 22.51 25.98
CA ASP A 96 11.70 22.95 24.60
C ASP A 96 10.29 23.56 24.46
N LEU A 97 10.12 24.46 23.49
CA LEU A 97 8.84 25.10 23.14
C LEU A 97 8.29 24.61 21.79
N SER A 98 9.02 23.72 21.10
CA SER A 98 8.65 23.16 19.80
C SER A 98 7.36 22.34 19.90
N GLY A 99 6.40 22.60 19.01
CA GLY A 99 5.11 21.88 18.96
C GLY A 99 5.19 20.45 18.39
N SER A 100 6.37 19.99 17.97
CA SER A 100 6.60 18.67 17.37
C SER A 100 7.98 18.11 17.72
N VAL A 101 8.10 16.78 17.64
CA VAL A 101 9.34 16.02 17.82
C VAL A 101 9.42 14.95 16.73
N SER A 102 10.54 14.90 16.00
CA SER A 102 10.86 13.82 15.07
C SER A 102 11.82 12.83 15.76
N LEU A 103 11.50 11.53 15.72
CA LEU A 103 12.28 10.48 16.37
C LEU A 103 12.87 9.53 15.34
N ALA A 104 14.14 9.14 15.53
CA ALA A 104 14.81 8.13 14.71
C ALA A 104 15.69 7.20 15.54
N TRP A 105 15.52 5.89 15.35
CA TRP A 105 16.42 4.86 15.89
C TRP A 105 17.64 4.72 14.97
N VAL A 106 18.83 4.60 15.56
CA VAL A 106 20.09 4.61 14.79
C VAL A 106 20.79 3.24 14.93
N GLY A 107 20.43 2.33 14.03
CA GLY A 107 20.94 0.95 14.01
C GLY A 107 20.22 0.00 14.97
N ASP A 108 20.26 -1.29 14.66
CA ASP A 108 19.66 -2.37 15.46
C ASP A 108 20.51 -2.70 16.70
N GLY A 109 19.88 -2.82 17.88
CA GLY A 109 20.53 -3.23 19.12
C GLY A 109 21.45 -2.20 19.77
N THR A 110 21.55 -0.99 19.19
CA THR A 110 22.42 0.08 19.68
C THR A 110 21.84 0.82 20.87
N GLY A 111 20.51 0.78 21.05
CA GLY A 111 19.79 1.64 21.98
C GLY A 111 19.83 3.13 21.64
N VAL A 112 20.35 3.51 20.46
CA VAL A 112 20.55 4.92 20.08
C VAL A 112 19.28 5.50 19.46
N ILE A 113 18.81 6.59 20.05
CA ILE A 113 17.68 7.39 19.54
C ILE A 113 18.15 8.83 19.35
N LEU A 114 17.85 9.40 18.18
CA LEU A 114 17.89 10.84 17.95
C LEU A 114 16.48 11.42 18.03
N ALA A 115 16.33 12.51 18.77
CA ALA A 115 15.10 13.29 18.84
C ALA A 115 15.38 14.72 18.37
N LEU A 116 14.82 15.09 17.22
CA LEU A 116 14.94 16.42 16.62
C LEU A 116 13.67 17.22 16.91
N THR A 117 13.81 18.40 17.48
CA THR A 117 12.74 19.38 17.62
C THR A 117 12.97 20.55 16.67
N THR A 118 11.89 21.13 16.14
CA THR A 118 11.95 22.28 15.23
C THR A 118 10.86 23.29 15.57
N PHE A 119 11.25 24.55 15.75
CA PHE A 119 10.36 25.67 16.03
C PHE A 119 10.64 26.82 15.08
N GLN A 120 9.61 27.40 14.48
CA GLN A 120 9.72 28.59 13.63
C GLN A 120 8.83 29.69 14.20
N VAL A 121 9.38 30.90 14.34
CA VAL A 121 8.60 32.09 14.68
C VAL A 121 8.16 32.76 13.37
N PRO A 122 6.84 32.86 13.08
CA PRO A 122 6.35 33.61 11.93
C PRO A 122 6.48 35.11 12.19
N PHE A 123 7.63 35.68 11.84
CA PHE A 123 7.89 37.12 11.91
C PHE A 123 8.01 37.72 10.50
N PHE A 124 7.44 38.91 10.29
CA PHE A 124 7.37 39.54 8.96
C PHE A 124 8.76 39.63 8.30
N MET A 125 8.87 39.02 7.12
CA MET A 125 10.08 38.95 6.27
C MET A 125 11.33 38.27 6.86
N ILE A 126 11.28 37.63 8.05
CA ILE A 126 12.43 36.89 8.61
C ILE A 126 11.99 35.54 9.19
N ARG A 127 12.40 34.44 8.55
CA ARG A 127 12.29 33.08 9.11
C ARG A 127 13.30 32.89 10.25
N LEU A 128 12.89 33.19 11.48
CA LEU A 128 13.65 32.82 12.68
C LEU A 128 13.25 31.40 13.11
N GLY A 129 13.97 30.43 12.56
CA GLY A 129 13.91 29.03 12.96
C GLY A 129 14.92 28.69 14.06
N GLN A 130 14.54 27.81 14.97
CA GLN A 130 15.44 27.11 15.89
C GLN A 130 15.17 25.61 15.81
N SER A 131 16.23 24.83 16.00
CA SER A 131 16.14 23.36 16.13
C SER A 131 16.95 22.93 17.34
N LYS A 132 16.52 21.88 18.02
CA LYS A 132 17.36 21.15 18.97
C LYS A 132 17.47 19.69 18.59
N LEU A 133 18.65 19.12 18.82
CA LEU A 133 18.93 17.72 18.60
C LEU A 133 19.31 17.09 19.93
N TYR A 134 18.51 16.13 20.38
CA TYR A 134 18.78 15.34 21.57
C TYR A 134 19.18 13.91 21.18
N ARG A 135 20.05 13.28 21.97
CA ARG A 135 20.57 11.93 21.70
C ARG A 135 20.50 11.04 22.94
N SER A 136 20.02 9.82 22.75
CA SER A 136 20.05 8.74 23.76
C SER A 136 21.00 7.63 23.29
N GLU A 137 21.56 6.87 24.24
CA GLU A 137 22.29 5.60 24.00
C GLU A 137 21.67 4.42 24.77
N ASN A 138 20.51 4.63 25.38
CA ASN A 138 19.91 3.69 26.33
C ASN A 138 18.41 3.56 26.14
N TYR A 139 17.98 3.39 24.88
CA TYR A 139 16.58 3.17 24.49
C TYR A 139 15.63 4.30 24.93
N GLY A 140 16.14 5.52 25.10
CA GLY A 140 15.35 6.67 25.54
C GLY A 140 15.18 6.79 27.06
N LYS A 141 15.93 6.03 27.88
CA LYS A 141 15.91 6.19 29.35
C LYS A 141 16.50 7.54 29.80
N SER A 142 17.44 8.09 29.05
CA SER A 142 17.95 9.45 29.19
C SER A 142 18.40 10.02 27.85
N PHE A 143 18.34 11.35 27.71
CA PHE A 143 18.82 12.08 26.54
C PHE A 143 19.85 13.16 26.93
N GLU A 144 20.78 13.43 26.02
CA GLU A 144 21.73 14.55 26.06
C GLU A 144 21.36 15.58 24.99
N ASP A 145 21.45 16.88 25.29
CA ASP A 145 21.27 17.95 24.29
C ASP A 145 22.58 18.12 23.50
N VAL A 146 22.57 17.65 22.24
CA VAL A 146 23.71 17.65 21.32
C VAL A 146 23.55 18.69 20.20
N THR A 147 22.69 19.70 20.39
CA THR A 147 22.40 20.76 19.41
C THR A 147 23.66 21.56 19.01
N SER A 148 24.68 21.59 19.86
CA SER A 148 25.98 22.17 19.56
C SER A 148 26.71 21.47 18.40
N LEU A 149 26.50 20.16 18.19
CA LEU A 149 27.14 19.40 17.10
C LEU A 149 26.64 19.85 15.71
N ILE A 150 25.42 20.37 15.63
CA ILE A 150 24.84 20.98 14.42
C ILE A 150 25.03 22.50 14.37
N ASN A 151 25.93 23.06 15.19
CA ASN A 151 26.16 24.51 15.35
C ASN A 151 24.88 25.35 15.59
N ASN A 152 23.87 24.77 16.26
CA ASN A 152 22.55 25.39 16.43
C ASN A 152 21.84 25.80 15.10
N THR A 153 22.18 25.13 13.99
CA THR A 153 21.59 25.39 12.66
C THR A 153 20.15 24.92 12.59
N PHE A 154 19.28 25.65 11.89
CA PHE A 154 17.91 25.19 11.63
C PHE A 154 17.91 23.99 10.67
N ILE A 155 17.30 22.89 11.11
CA ILE A 155 17.14 21.65 10.33
C ILE A 155 15.75 21.64 9.70
N ARG A 156 15.70 21.27 8.43
CA ARG A 156 14.49 21.13 7.61
C ARG A 156 13.70 19.90 8.04
N SER A 157 12.59 20.11 8.75
CA SER A 157 11.72 19.04 9.27
C SER A 157 11.02 18.26 8.16
N GLU A 158 10.85 18.85 6.97
CA GLU A 158 10.33 18.19 5.77
C GLU A 158 11.24 17.05 5.25
N PHE A 159 12.53 17.05 5.62
CA PHE A 159 13.47 15.99 5.28
C PHE A 159 13.78 15.04 6.46
N GLY A 160 13.18 15.27 7.63
CA GLY A 160 13.30 14.39 8.80
C GLY A 160 14.74 14.13 9.26
N ILE A 161 15.01 12.87 9.64
CA ILE A 161 16.34 12.36 10.01
C ILE A 161 16.64 11.17 9.08
N ALA A 162 17.57 11.34 8.14
CA ALA A 162 17.91 10.30 7.16
C ALA A 162 18.91 9.29 7.77
N ILE A 163 18.41 8.13 8.19
CA ILE A 163 19.20 7.02 8.77
C ILE A 163 19.68 6.07 7.68
N GLY A 164 20.95 5.65 7.76
CA GLY A 164 21.55 4.66 6.89
C GLY A 164 22.26 3.53 7.63
N ASN A 165 22.48 2.43 6.91
CA ASN A 165 23.16 1.25 7.44
C ASN A 165 24.53 1.58 8.05
N SER A 166 24.88 0.85 9.12
CA SER A 166 26.11 1.03 9.93
C SER A 166 26.19 2.36 10.71
N GLY A 167 25.06 2.85 11.23
CA GLY A 167 25.04 3.98 12.16
C GLY A 167 25.16 5.35 11.51
N LYS A 168 24.87 5.44 10.20
CA LYS A 168 24.98 6.68 9.44
C LYS A 168 23.74 7.55 9.61
N VAL A 169 23.96 8.86 9.72
CA VAL A 169 22.90 9.87 9.87
C VAL A 169 23.19 11.06 8.98
N ILE A 170 22.17 11.56 8.29
CA ILE A 170 22.18 12.83 7.56
C ILE A 170 21.04 13.72 8.11
N LEU A 171 21.36 14.98 8.41
CA LEU A 171 20.40 16.04 8.72
C LEU A 171 20.58 17.18 7.72
N THR A 172 19.52 17.62 7.05
CA THR A 172 19.57 18.72 6.07
C THR A 172 19.25 20.05 6.74
N GLY A 173 20.19 21.00 6.71
CA GLY A 173 20.07 22.31 7.32
C GLY A 173 20.03 23.46 6.32
N GLU A 174 19.37 24.55 6.70
CA GLU A 174 19.27 25.78 5.92
C GLU A 174 20.40 26.77 6.27
N VAL A 175 21.02 27.41 5.27
CA VAL A 175 22.11 28.36 5.48
C VAL A 175 21.55 29.78 5.64
N SER A 176 21.59 30.30 6.87
CA SER A 176 21.11 31.65 7.19
C SER A 176 21.72 32.74 6.31
N GLY A 177 20.87 33.43 5.54
CA GLY A 177 21.27 34.60 4.74
C GLY A 177 21.69 34.32 3.29
N GLY A 178 21.48 33.13 2.75
CA GLY A 178 21.74 32.83 1.34
C GLY A 178 20.87 31.71 0.76
N LEU A 179 21.01 31.45 -0.54
CA LEU A 179 20.35 30.34 -1.26
C LEU A 179 21.08 29.00 -1.06
N GLY A 180 21.90 28.87 -0.02
CA GLY A 180 22.70 27.68 0.25
C GLY A 180 21.92 26.63 1.05
N SER A 181 22.12 25.36 0.72
CA SER A 181 21.71 24.23 1.56
C SER A 181 22.95 23.51 2.10
N ARG A 182 22.85 22.92 3.28
CA ARG A 182 23.94 22.14 3.87
C ARG A 182 23.43 20.85 4.50
N VAL A 183 24.32 19.89 4.69
CA VAL A 183 24.04 18.65 5.41
C VAL A 183 25.01 18.49 6.58
N PHE A 184 24.51 17.92 7.67
CA PHE A 184 25.31 17.42 8.77
C PHE A 184 25.33 15.90 8.65
N VAL A 185 26.53 15.33 8.48
CA VAL A 185 26.73 13.89 8.30
C VAL A 185 27.44 13.29 9.51
N SER A 186 27.00 12.12 9.96
CA SER A 186 27.60 11.32 11.03
C SER A 186 27.80 9.88 10.56
N GLU A 187 28.93 9.29 10.93
CA GLU A 187 29.28 7.87 10.69
C GLU A 187 29.39 7.07 12.01
N ASP A 188 29.01 7.68 13.13
CA ASP A 188 29.31 7.21 14.49
C ASP A 188 28.07 7.18 15.39
N PHE A 189 26.90 6.88 14.80
CA PHE A 189 25.61 6.81 15.49
C PHE A 189 25.20 8.17 16.12
N GLY A 190 25.53 9.28 15.45
CA GLY A 190 25.21 10.64 15.88
C GLY A 190 26.10 11.19 17.00
N LYS A 191 27.29 10.60 17.26
CA LYS A 191 28.21 11.08 18.30
C LYS A 191 28.98 12.33 17.87
N SER A 192 29.27 12.44 16.58
CA SER A 192 29.85 13.63 15.96
C SER A 192 29.19 13.90 14.61
N PHE A 193 29.11 15.17 14.25
CA PHE A 193 28.55 15.62 12.98
C PHE A 193 29.55 16.51 12.25
N ILE A 194 29.74 16.24 10.96
CA ILE A 194 30.55 17.05 10.05
C ILE A 194 29.59 17.76 9.10
N HIS A 195 29.70 19.09 8.99
CA HIS A 195 28.91 19.84 8.02
C HIS A 195 29.56 19.84 6.63
N ARG A 196 28.72 19.71 5.60
CA ARG A 196 29.08 19.86 4.18
C ARG A 196 28.08 20.81 3.52
N ASP A 197 28.57 21.85 2.86
CA ASP A 197 27.72 22.75 2.09
C ASP A 197 27.48 22.15 0.69
N LEU A 198 26.21 22.12 0.24
CA LEU A 198 25.82 21.48 -1.01
C LEU A 198 25.97 22.44 -2.20
N PRO A 199 26.40 21.97 -3.38
CA PRO A 199 26.44 22.79 -4.60
C PRO A 199 25.05 22.95 -5.27
N PHE A 200 23.98 22.47 -4.62
CA PHE A 200 22.58 22.50 -5.08
C PHE A 200 21.63 22.60 -3.88
N ILE A 201 20.37 22.95 -4.12
CA ILE A 201 19.29 22.88 -3.12
C ILE A 201 18.56 21.54 -3.32
N PRO A 202 18.47 20.65 -2.32
CA PRO A 202 17.75 19.38 -2.45
C PRO A 202 16.23 19.63 -2.55
N LEU A 203 15.56 18.84 -3.38
CA LEU A 203 14.10 18.80 -3.53
C LEU A 203 13.48 17.74 -2.60
N SER A 204 14.19 16.64 -2.36
CA SER A 204 13.76 15.49 -1.57
C SER A 204 14.81 15.12 -0.50
N GLN A 205 14.45 14.20 0.39
CA GLN A 205 15.42 13.59 1.32
C GLN A 205 16.55 12.90 0.53
N ILE A 206 17.77 12.94 1.06
CA ILE A 206 18.93 12.25 0.47
C ILE A 206 18.80 10.74 0.71
N THR A 207 18.68 9.98 -0.37
CA THR A 207 18.49 8.52 -0.32
C THR A 207 19.82 7.77 -0.27
N TYR A 208 19.91 6.79 0.63
CA TYR A 208 21.05 5.87 0.69
C TYR A 208 20.89 4.76 -0.35
N ASN A 209 21.99 4.35 -0.99
CA ASN A 209 22.04 3.11 -1.74
C ASN A 209 21.90 1.90 -0.78
N PRO A 210 20.90 1.01 -0.93
CA PRO A 210 20.69 -0.13 -0.05
C PRO A 210 21.90 -1.08 0.04
N ASP A 211 22.65 -1.24 -1.06
CA ASP A 211 23.84 -2.12 -1.12
C ASP A 211 25.09 -1.49 -0.47
N ASN A 212 25.13 -0.15 -0.28
CA ASN A 212 26.32 0.56 0.22
C ASN A 212 25.99 1.98 0.73
N SER A 213 25.87 2.15 2.05
CA SER A 213 25.51 3.43 2.70
C SER A 213 26.55 4.57 2.59
N ASN A 214 27.66 4.36 1.87
CA ASN A 214 28.53 5.47 1.44
C ASN A 214 28.00 6.21 0.20
N VAL A 215 27.13 5.57 -0.58
CA VAL A 215 26.67 6.10 -1.87
C VAL A 215 25.28 6.70 -1.70
N LEU A 216 25.14 7.97 -2.09
CA LEU A 216 23.95 8.80 -1.83
C LEU A 216 23.41 9.39 -3.13
N LEU A 217 22.08 9.46 -3.25
CA LEU A 217 21.38 9.99 -4.42
C LEU A 217 20.28 10.98 -4.02
N VAL A 218 20.16 12.08 -4.73
CA VAL A 218 19.14 13.12 -4.46
C VAL A 218 18.81 13.91 -5.74
N LEU A 219 17.59 14.44 -5.80
CA LEU A 219 17.17 15.43 -6.81
C LEU A 219 17.38 16.85 -6.28
N SER A 220 17.90 17.75 -7.13
CA SER A 220 17.87 19.18 -6.83
C SER A 220 16.52 19.80 -7.19
N ASN A 221 16.22 20.96 -6.61
CA ASN A 221 15.07 21.79 -6.98
C ASN A 221 15.08 22.28 -8.45
N SER A 222 16.17 22.03 -9.17
CA SER A 222 16.35 22.34 -10.59
C SER A 222 16.19 21.09 -11.47
N ASN A 223 15.59 20.02 -10.93
CA ASN A 223 15.37 18.73 -11.58
C ASN A 223 16.68 18.08 -12.10
N GLU A 224 17.76 18.22 -11.33
CA GLU A 224 19.05 17.59 -11.60
C GLU A 224 19.27 16.39 -10.69
N LEU A 225 19.84 15.32 -11.23
CA LEU A 225 20.24 14.16 -10.45
C LEU A 225 21.68 14.29 -9.93
N TRP A 226 21.83 14.33 -8.61
CA TRP A 226 23.11 14.44 -7.92
C TRP A 226 23.46 13.15 -7.17
N LEU A 227 24.74 12.75 -7.28
CA LEU A 227 25.28 11.54 -6.66
C LEU A 227 26.54 11.87 -5.84
N SER A 228 26.70 11.25 -4.69
CA SER A 228 27.97 11.14 -3.96
C SER A 228 28.39 9.67 -3.86
N GLU A 229 29.67 9.37 -4.08
CA GLU A 229 30.28 8.04 -3.86
C GLU A 229 31.02 7.98 -2.49
N ASP A 230 31.01 9.06 -1.70
CA ASP A 230 31.85 9.32 -0.52
C ASP A 230 31.11 9.99 0.67
N PHE A 231 29.88 9.51 0.93
CA PHE A 231 29.00 9.90 2.02
C PHE A 231 28.79 11.43 2.14
N GLY A 232 28.52 12.06 0.99
CA GLY A 232 28.17 13.47 0.88
C GLY A 232 29.34 14.44 0.95
N SER A 233 30.59 13.95 0.94
CA SER A 233 31.78 14.81 0.96
C SER A 233 32.06 15.46 -0.39
N ASN A 234 31.81 14.77 -1.50
CA ASN A 234 31.82 15.31 -2.85
C ASN A 234 30.54 14.93 -3.61
N TRP A 235 30.01 15.86 -4.40
CA TRP A 235 28.78 15.67 -5.17
C TRP A 235 29.04 15.88 -6.67
N LYS A 236 28.54 14.96 -7.48
CA LYS A 236 28.64 14.96 -8.93
C LYS A 236 27.24 14.96 -9.55
N LYS A 237 26.95 15.95 -10.39
CA LYS A 237 25.75 15.91 -11.24
C LYS A 237 25.89 14.81 -12.29
N ILE A 238 24.85 13.98 -12.41
CA ILE A 238 24.79 12.84 -13.33
C ILE A 238 23.99 13.18 -14.59
N GLN A 239 22.86 13.87 -14.43
CA GLN A 239 21.88 14.10 -15.51
C GLN A 239 20.97 15.27 -15.15
N ASP A 240 20.63 16.09 -16.13
CA ASP A 240 19.62 17.16 -16.04
C ASP A 240 18.21 16.66 -16.43
N THR A 241 17.18 17.43 -16.09
CA THR A 241 15.76 17.20 -16.45
C THR A 241 15.18 15.86 -15.98
N VAL A 242 15.54 15.44 -14.77
CA VAL A 242 15.11 14.20 -14.11
C VAL A 242 13.88 14.44 -13.23
N CYS A 243 12.91 13.52 -13.28
CA CYS A 243 11.59 13.69 -12.67
C CYS A 243 11.33 12.74 -11.48
N LEU A 244 11.72 11.47 -11.59
CA LEU A 244 11.62 10.47 -10.52
C LEU A 244 12.91 9.65 -10.50
N ILE A 245 13.36 9.26 -9.31
CA ILE A 245 14.60 8.48 -9.07
C ILE A 245 14.29 7.32 -8.12
N LYS A 246 14.84 6.12 -8.38
CA LYS A 246 14.83 5.01 -7.42
C LYS A 246 16.13 4.21 -7.47
N TRP A 247 16.56 3.73 -6.30
CA TRP A 247 17.65 2.75 -6.19
C TRP A 247 17.14 1.35 -6.57
N GLY A 248 17.95 0.62 -7.34
CA GLY A 248 17.72 -0.77 -7.72
C GLY A 248 18.88 -1.67 -7.31
N ARG A 249 18.59 -2.97 -7.14
CA ARG A 249 19.56 -4.00 -6.71
C ARG A 249 20.87 -3.97 -7.51
N LYS A 250 21.98 -4.22 -6.83
CA LYS A 250 23.37 -4.25 -7.36
C LYS A 250 23.89 -2.87 -7.75
N ASN A 251 23.61 -1.86 -6.93
CA ASN A 251 24.05 -0.47 -7.11
C ASN A 251 23.50 0.21 -8.39
N THR A 252 22.38 -0.27 -8.93
CA THR A 252 21.77 0.29 -10.14
C THR A 252 20.91 1.50 -9.78
N ILE A 253 21.03 2.57 -10.57
CA ILE A 253 20.17 3.75 -10.48
C ILE A 253 19.15 3.70 -11.62
N PHE A 254 17.86 3.83 -11.30
CA PHE A 254 16.78 4.05 -12.26
C PHE A 254 16.22 5.46 -12.13
N PHE A 255 15.91 6.10 -13.25
CA PHE A 255 15.29 7.43 -13.23
C PHE A 255 14.55 7.77 -14.53
N THR A 256 13.49 8.56 -14.43
CA THR A 256 12.81 9.15 -15.60
C THR A 256 13.36 10.54 -15.91
N SER A 257 13.47 10.88 -17.19
CA SER A 257 13.86 12.23 -17.62
C SER A 257 12.99 12.74 -18.76
N SER A 258 12.70 14.03 -18.74
CA SER A 258 12.00 14.74 -19.81
C SER A 258 12.95 15.21 -20.91
N ARG A 259 12.48 15.17 -22.17
CA ARG A 259 13.18 15.74 -23.33
C ARG A 259 12.93 17.25 -23.49
N ASN A 260 11.84 17.75 -22.93
CA ASN A 260 11.40 19.15 -23.05
C ASN A 260 11.71 19.98 -21.79
N GLY A 261 12.28 19.37 -20.74
CA GLY A 261 12.56 19.99 -19.45
C GLY A 261 11.40 19.98 -18.46
N SER A 262 10.16 19.83 -18.94
CA SER A 262 8.95 19.69 -18.12
C SER A 262 8.72 18.25 -17.66
N CYS A 263 8.54 18.04 -16.36
CA CYS A 263 8.09 16.77 -15.78
C CYS A 263 6.55 16.59 -15.80
N VAL A 264 5.81 17.62 -16.22
CA VAL A 264 4.37 17.57 -16.46
C VAL A 264 4.04 16.82 -17.76
N ASP A 265 5.03 16.65 -18.66
CA ASP A 265 4.94 15.92 -19.93
C ASP A 265 4.88 14.38 -19.73
N ARG A 266 4.03 13.91 -18.81
CA ARG A 266 3.87 12.49 -18.49
C ARG A 266 3.35 11.72 -19.70
N GLY A 267 3.91 10.54 -19.89
CA GLY A 267 3.69 9.73 -21.09
C GLY A 267 4.65 10.03 -22.23
N MET A 268 5.50 11.06 -22.10
CA MET A 268 6.57 11.39 -23.05
C MET A 268 7.98 11.28 -22.44
N LEU A 269 8.10 10.81 -21.19
CA LEU A 269 9.38 10.65 -20.51
C LEU A 269 10.19 9.47 -21.08
N ASP A 270 11.50 9.50 -20.89
CA ASP A 270 12.42 8.36 -21.07
C ASP A 270 12.80 7.79 -19.70
N LEU A 271 12.61 6.48 -19.50
CA LEU A 271 13.16 5.74 -18.37
C LEU A 271 14.60 5.32 -18.70
N LYS A 272 15.53 5.69 -17.83
CA LYS A 272 16.96 5.49 -17.97
C LYS A 272 17.52 4.69 -16.79
N ARG A 273 18.64 3.99 -17.06
CA ARG A 273 19.37 3.15 -16.12
C ARG A 273 20.86 3.50 -16.14
N SER A 274 21.49 3.48 -14.97
CA SER A 274 22.95 3.40 -14.85
C SER A 274 23.36 2.38 -13.78
N SER A 275 24.17 1.40 -14.16
CA SER A 275 24.74 0.38 -13.25
C SER A 275 26.20 0.68 -12.88
N ASN A 276 26.66 1.91 -13.11
CA ASN A 276 28.03 2.35 -12.85
C ASN A 276 28.11 3.84 -12.45
N TYR A 277 27.20 4.28 -11.57
CA TYR A 277 27.25 5.61 -10.95
C TYR A 277 27.31 6.76 -11.97
N GLY A 278 26.46 6.66 -12.99
CA GLY A 278 26.30 7.66 -14.05
C GLY A 278 27.51 7.77 -14.99
N LYS A 279 28.41 6.79 -15.04
CA LYS A 279 29.54 6.76 -15.99
C LYS A 279 29.05 6.35 -17.39
N THR A 280 28.00 5.52 -17.47
CA THR A 280 27.19 5.29 -18.67
C THR A 280 25.70 5.28 -18.30
N VAL A 281 24.88 5.93 -19.12
CA VAL A 281 23.41 5.97 -18.98
C VAL A 281 22.79 5.29 -20.21
N LYS A 282 21.91 4.32 -19.99
CA LYS A 282 21.14 3.65 -21.05
C LYS A 282 19.66 4.02 -20.89
N THR A 283 19.02 4.55 -21.94
CA THR A 283 17.55 4.55 -22.01
C THR A 283 17.06 3.12 -22.15
N VAL A 284 16.24 2.66 -21.20
CA VAL A 284 15.69 1.30 -21.18
C VAL A 284 14.25 1.25 -21.70
N ALA A 285 13.49 2.35 -21.59
CA ALA A 285 12.17 2.49 -22.19
C ALA A 285 11.82 3.97 -22.47
N SER A 286 10.84 4.22 -23.33
CA SER A 286 10.40 5.55 -23.78
C SER A 286 8.87 5.64 -23.83
N LYS A 287 8.32 6.85 -23.87
CA LYS A 287 6.88 7.15 -23.72
C LYS A 287 6.32 6.76 -22.34
N ILE A 288 7.10 7.09 -21.32
CA ILE A 288 6.86 6.67 -19.94
C ILE A 288 5.99 7.71 -19.23
N PHE A 289 4.93 7.22 -18.58
CA PHE A 289 4.14 7.97 -17.61
C PHE A 289 4.84 7.96 -16.25
N SER A 290 5.23 6.77 -15.80
CA SER A 290 5.77 6.48 -14.47
C SER A 290 6.49 5.12 -14.46
N PHE A 291 7.25 4.80 -13.41
CA PHE A 291 7.89 3.50 -13.20
C PHE A 291 7.95 3.14 -11.71
N GLY A 292 7.94 1.84 -11.39
CA GLY A 292 8.01 1.33 -10.03
C GLY A 292 8.87 0.07 -9.89
N LEU A 293 9.25 -0.27 -8.66
CA LEU A 293 10.16 -1.38 -8.33
C LEU A 293 9.57 -2.29 -7.24
N GLY A 294 8.95 -3.40 -7.65
CA GLY A 294 8.38 -4.38 -6.73
C GLY A 294 9.20 -5.67 -6.68
N GLY A 295 9.80 -6.03 -5.54
CA GLY A 295 10.54 -7.29 -5.39
C GLY A 295 11.70 -7.41 -6.38
N ARG A 296 11.62 -8.34 -7.34
CA ARG A 296 12.59 -8.48 -8.45
C ARG A 296 12.16 -7.77 -9.75
N PHE A 297 10.98 -7.18 -9.78
CA PHE A 297 10.30 -6.69 -10.99
C PHE A 297 10.47 -5.17 -11.12
N LEU A 298 10.86 -4.74 -12.32
CA LEU A 298 10.80 -3.35 -12.76
C LEU A 298 9.53 -3.17 -13.60
N PHE A 299 8.63 -2.28 -13.17
CA PHE A 299 7.43 -1.92 -13.90
C PHE A 299 7.56 -0.55 -14.54
N ALA A 300 6.98 -0.38 -15.73
CA ALA A 300 6.87 0.90 -16.41
C ALA A 300 5.45 1.08 -16.97
N SER A 301 4.86 2.25 -16.71
CA SER A 301 3.55 2.67 -17.18
C SER A 301 3.73 3.37 -18.53
N VAL A 302 3.38 2.69 -19.64
CA VAL A 302 3.74 3.10 -21.02
C VAL A 302 2.51 3.55 -21.81
N MET A 303 2.60 4.68 -22.52
CA MET A 303 1.51 5.16 -23.37
C MET A 303 1.31 4.26 -24.60
N THR A 304 0.08 3.78 -24.79
CA THR A 304 -0.30 2.92 -25.93
C THR A 304 -0.27 3.66 -27.29
N GLY A 305 -0.35 4.99 -27.27
CA GLY A 305 -0.57 5.82 -28.45
C GLY A 305 -2.01 5.82 -28.99
N ARG A 306 -2.94 5.11 -28.33
CA ARG A 306 -4.38 5.17 -28.62
C ARG A 306 -5.06 6.12 -27.63
N GLY A 307 -5.07 7.41 -27.96
CA GLY A 307 -5.55 8.45 -27.05
C GLY A 307 -4.68 8.56 -25.79
N THR A 308 -5.32 8.73 -24.63
CA THR A 308 -4.66 8.87 -23.32
C THR A 308 -4.39 7.54 -22.60
N LEU A 309 -4.66 6.39 -23.23
CA LEU A 309 -4.56 5.08 -22.57
C LEU A 309 -3.09 4.65 -22.31
N ARG A 310 -2.81 4.21 -21.08
CA ARG A 310 -1.49 3.71 -20.64
C ARG A 310 -1.57 2.28 -20.08
N MET A 311 -0.50 1.49 -20.27
CA MET A 311 -0.45 0.07 -19.89
C MET A 311 0.89 -0.34 -19.26
N ILE A 312 0.82 -1.22 -18.27
CA ILE A 312 2.00 -1.75 -17.58
C ILE A 312 2.83 -2.66 -18.50
N HIS A 313 4.12 -2.39 -18.55
CA HIS A 313 5.16 -3.29 -19.02
C HIS A 313 6.05 -3.69 -17.84
N VAL A 314 6.58 -4.92 -17.88
CA VAL A 314 7.43 -5.49 -16.83
C VAL A 314 8.77 -5.94 -17.39
N SER A 315 9.81 -5.87 -16.55
CA SER A 315 11.13 -6.44 -16.79
C SER A 315 11.66 -7.12 -15.52
N VAL A 316 12.31 -8.26 -15.68
CA VAL A 316 13.05 -8.99 -14.62
C VAL A 316 14.58 -8.92 -14.80
N ASP A 317 15.07 -8.30 -15.88
CA ASP A 317 16.49 -8.13 -16.21
C ASP A 317 16.94 -6.66 -16.18
N GLN A 318 16.34 -5.90 -15.25
CA GLN A 318 16.63 -4.47 -15.04
C GLN A 318 16.34 -3.58 -16.27
N GLY A 319 15.46 -3.97 -17.18
CA GLY A 319 15.07 -3.19 -18.36
C GLY A 319 15.90 -3.47 -19.63
N ASP A 320 16.55 -4.65 -19.73
CA ASP A 320 17.18 -5.08 -20.97
C ASP A 320 16.19 -5.81 -21.91
N LYS A 321 15.17 -6.48 -21.36
CA LYS A 321 13.98 -6.99 -22.04
C LYS A 321 12.72 -6.55 -21.29
N TRP A 322 11.73 -6.10 -22.06
CA TRP A 322 10.38 -5.78 -21.56
C TRP A 322 9.34 -6.74 -22.10
N ASN A 323 8.36 -7.07 -21.28
CA ASN A 323 7.17 -7.83 -21.61
C ASN A 323 5.92 -7.00 -21.29
N MET A 324 4.84 -7.19 -22.07
CA MET A 324 3.54 -6.61 -21.75
C MET A 324 2.92 -7.36 -20.56
N ALA A 325 2.28 -6.65 -19.63
CA ALA A 325 1.45 -7.25 -18.59
C ALA A 325 0.01 -7.48 -19.08
N GLN A 326 -0.59 -8.60 -18.68
CA GLN A 326 -1.97 -8.98 -19.02
C GLN A 326 -3.01 -8.24 -18.16
N LEU A 327 -2.89 -6.91 -18.09
CA LEU A 327 -3.74 -6.02 -17.30
C LEU A 327 -4.64 -5.17 -18.21
N PRO A 328 -5.77 -4.63 -17.72
CA PRO A 328 -6.45 -3.52 -18.40
C PRO A 328 -5.46 -2.37 -18.70
N PRO A 329 -5.49 -1.75 -19.89
CA PRO A 329 -5.02 -0.39 -20.04
C PRO A 329 -5.98 0.56 -19.31
N VAL A 330 -5.45 1.69 -18.80
CA VAL A 330 -6.21 2.67 -18.00
C VAL A 330 -6.15 4.06 -18.61
N GLY A 331 -7.16 4.89 -18.31
CA GLY A 331 -7.24 6.31 -18.69
C GLY A 331 -6.21 7.20 -17.96
N HIS A 332 -6.37 8.52 -18.06
CA HIS A 332 -5.49 9.46 -17.34
C HIS A 332 -5.85 9.54 -15.84
N GLU A 333 -7.15 9.70 -15.56
CA GLU A 333 -7.78 9.84 -14.23
C GLU A 333 -7.69 8.57 -13.35
N GLN A 334 -7.23 7.46 -13.92
CA GLN A 334 -7.09 6.16 -13.27
C GLN A 334 -5.62 5.86 -12.94
N PHE A 335 -5.37 4.90 -12.05
CA PHE A 335 -4.01 4.51 -11.63
C PHE A 335 -3.81 2.98 -11.54
N TYR A 336 -2.54 2.60 -11.40
CA TYR A 336 -2.08 1.30 -10.95
C TYR A 336 -1.35 1.48 -9.63
N SER A 337 -1.43 0.50 -8.72
CA SER A 337 -0.69 0.53 -7.45
C SER A 337 -0.14 -0.86 -7.11
N ILE A 338 1.14 -0.91 -6.74
CA ILE A 338 1.82 -2.13 -6.30
C ILE A 338 1.49 -2.37 -4.82
N LEU A 339 0.47 -3.18 -4.54
CA LEU A 339 -0.02 -3.43 -3.19
C LEU A 339 0.96 -4.25 -2.33
N ALA A 340 1.65 -5.21 -2.95
CA ALA A 340 2.75 -5.96 -2.36
C ALA A 340 3.52 -6.71 -3.45
N ALA A 341 4.84 -6.84 -3.30
CA ALA A 341 5.69 -7.57 -4.23
C ALA A 341 6.81 -8.32 -3.50
N ASN A 342 7.15 -9.51 -3.98
CA ASN A 342 8.30 -10.28 -3.52
C ASN A 342 9.08 -10.83 -4.75
N ASP A 343 10.02 -11.77 -4.55
CA ASP A 343 10.79 -12.35 -5.65
C ASP A 343 10.02 -13.41 -6.45
N ASP A 344 8.85 -13.83 -5.97
CA ASP A 344 7.97 -14.82 -6.60
C ASP A 344 6.80 -14.18 -7.38
N MET A 345 6.20 -13.09 -6.91
CA MET A 345 5.02 -12.47 -7.55
C MET A 345 4.68 -11.06 -7.02
N VAL A 346 3.65 -10.45 -7.61
CA VAL A 346 3.14 -9.11 -7.31
C VAL A 346 1.61 -9.10 -7.21
N PHE A 347 1.10 -8.45 -6.16
CA PHE A 347 -0.29 -7.96 -6.08
C PHE A 347 -0.36 -6.58 -6.73
N MET A 348 -1.15 -6.47 -7.80
CA MET A 348 -1.36 -5.23 -8.54
C MET A 348 -2.81 -4.77 -8.39
N HIS A 349 -3.01 -3.55 -7.91
CA HIS A 349 -4.29 -2.86 -8.01
C HIS A 349 -4.45 -2.28 -9.42
N VAL A 350 -5.66 -2.39 -9.97
CA VAL A 350 -6.09 -1.48 -11.05
C VAL A 350 -7.41 -0.86 -10.67
N ASP A 351 -7.45 0.47 -10.72
CA ASP A 351 -8.62 1.30 -10.50
C ASP A 351 -9.73 1.04 -11.55
N GLU A 352 -11.00 1.24 -11.17
CA GLU A 352 -12.17 1.01 -12.03
C GLU A 352 -12.65 2.34 -12.67
N PRO A 353 -12.97 2.40 -13.98
CA PRO A 353 -13.14 3.68 -14.67
C PRO A 353 -14.19 4.64 -14.09
N GLY A 354 -13.74 5.84 -13.71
CA GLY A 354 -14.52 6.92 -13.11
C GLY A 354 -14.32 7.02 -11.60
N ASP A 355 -14.75 8.12 -10.98
CA ASP A 355 -14.60 8.31 -9.53
C ASP A 355 -15.52 7.33 -8.76
N THR A 356 -14.95 6.18 -8.41
CA THR A 356 -15.66 5.04 -7.82
C THR A 356 -15.17 4.69 -6.41
N GLY A 357 -13.94 5.08 -6.04
CA GLY A 357 -13.28 4.71 -4.79
C GLY A 357 -13.01 3.21 -4.63
N PHE A 358 -13.00 2.44 -5.73
CA PHE A 358 -12.64 1.03 -5.71
C PHE A 358 -12.04 0.56 -7.05
N GLY A 359 -11.24 -0.49 -6.97
CA GLY A 359 -10.72 -1.17 -8.15
C GLY A 359 -10.75 -2.69 -8.02
N THR A 360 -9.82 -3.34 -8.71
CA THR A 360 -9.64 -4.80 -8.74
C THR A 360 -8.20 -5.17 -8.37
N ILE A 361 -8.03 -6.14 -7.46
CA ILE A 361 -6.72 -6.78 -7.25
C ILE A 361 -6.50 -7.87 -8.31
N TYR A 362 -5.32 -7.87 -8.91
CA TYR A 362 -4.78 -8.97 -9.70
C TYR A 362 -3.50 -9.52 -9.07
N VAL A 363 -3.28 -10.83 -9.18
CA VAL A 363 -2.05 -11.52 -8.73
C VAL A 363 -1.26 -12.00 -9.95
N SER A 364 0.04 -11.72 -9.98
CA SER A 364 0.92 -12.00 -11.12
C SER A 364 1.38 -13.46 -11.22
N ASP A 365 2.04 -13.78 -12.34
CA ASP A 365 2.96 -14.90 -12.44
C ASP A 365 4.38 -14.54 -11.97
N ASP A 366 5.26 -15.53 -11.92
CA ASP A 366 6.67 -15.39 -11.57
C ASP A 366 7.45 -14.49 -12.55
N ARG A 367 6.90 -14.25 -13.74
CA ARG A 367 7.45 -13.34 -14.76
C ARG A 367 6.91 -11.91 -14.61
N GLY A 368 5.91 -11.68 -13.76
CA GLY A 368 5.21 -10.40 -13.59
C GLY A 368 4.32 -10.01 -14.78
N THR A 369 3.99 -10.97 -15.66
CA THR A 369 3.34 -10.79 -16.97
C THR A 369 1.90 -11.29 -17.06
N VAL A 370 1.60 -12.49 -16.56
CA VAL A 370 0.28 -13.13 -16.64
C VAL A 370 -0.45 -12.87 -15.32
N TYR A 371 -1.67 -12.34 -15.37
CA TYR A 371 -2.38 -11.87 -14.16
C TYR A 371 -3.72 -12.57 -13.97
N SER A 372 -3.92 -13.16 -12.79
CA SER A 372 -5.21 -13.70 -12.35
C SER A 372 -5.98 -12.65 -11.57
N LYS A 373 -7.28 -12.48 -11.86
CA LYS A 373 -8.17 -11.61 -11.08
C LYS A 373 -8.39 -12.24 -9.69
N SER A 374 -8.08 -11.50 -8.63
CA SER A 374 -8.07 -12.00 -7.24
C SER A 374 -9.23 -11.45 -6.41
N LEU A 375 -9.47 -10.13 -6.44
CA LEU A 375 -10.52 -9.49 -5.65
C LEU A 375 -11.22 -8.38 -6.44
N GLU A 376 -12.56 -8.38 -6.41
CA GLU A 376 -13.40 -7.32 -6.97
C GLU A 376 -13.75 -6.27 -5.93
N ARG A 377 -13.90 -5.00 -6.38
CA ARG A 377 -14.34 -3.87 -5.55
C ARG A 377 -13.46 -3.62 -4.33
N HIS A 378 -12.15 -3.80 -4.52
CA HIS A 378 -11.12 -3.48 -3.54
C HIS A 378 -11.14 -1.99 -3.22
N LEU A 379 -11.25 -1.63 -1.93
CA LEU A 379 -11.29 -0.25 -1.50
C LEU A 379 -9.92 0.41 -1.70
N TYR A 380 -9.89 1.49 -2.48
CA TYR A 380 -8.74 2.33 -2.71
C TYR A 380 -9.29 3.71 -3.11
N THR A 381 -9.01 4.76 -2.34
CA THR A 381 -9.62 6.09 -2.57
C THR A 381 -8.83 6.94 -3.56
N THR A 382 -9.51 7.47 -4.58
CA THR A 382 -9.01 8.42 -5.59
C THR A 382 -8.41 9.73 -5.04
N THR A 383 -8.46 9.93 -3.73
CA THR A 383 -7.95 11.10 -3.00
C THR A 383 -7.20 10.57 -1.78
N GLY A 384 -5.97 11.05 -1.54
CA GLY A 384 -5.10 10.60 -0.46
C GLY A 384 -4.40 9.24 -0.68
N GLY A 385 -4.87 8.43 -1.64
CA GLY A 385 -4.32 7.11 -1.96
C GLY A 385 -4.48 6.08 -0.85
N ASP A 386 -5.55 6.16 -0.06
CA ASP A 386 -5.75 5.31 1.12
C ASP A 386 -6.37 3.95 0.76
N THR A 387 -5.73 2.87 1.23
CA THR A 387 -6.23 1.50 1.11
C THR A 387 -5.95 0.69 2.37
N ASP A 388 -6.85 -0.23 2.71
CA ASP A 388 -6.73 -1.10 3.89
C ASP A 388 -5.88 -2.37 3.61
N PHE A 389 -5.26 -2.50 2.42
CA PHE A 389 -4.47 -3.67 2.05
C PHE A 389 -3.27 -3.87 2.99
N THR A 390 -3.27 -4.97 3.73
CA THR A 390 -2.33 -5.26 4.81
C THR A 390 -1.74 -6.66 4.62
N ASN A 391 -0.41 -6.74 4.48
CA ASN A 391 0.35 -7.99 4.52
C ASN A 391 0.54 -8.43 5.99
N VAL A 392 0.11 -9.65 6.33
CA VAL A 392 0.25 -10.19 7.70
C VAL A 392 1.62 -10.83 7.83
N THR A 393 2.61 -10.04 8.23
CA THR A 393 4.03 -10.46 8.25
C THR A 393 4.30 -11.63 9.22
N SER A 394 3.42 -11.84 10.19
CA SER A 394 3.49 -12.91 11.19
C SER A 394 2.97 -14.28 10.71
N LEU A 395 2.31 -14.38 9.55
CA LEU A 395 1.96 -15.68 8.96
C LEU A 395 1.94 -15.65 7.42
N ARG A 396 2.69 -16.56 6.80
CA ARG A 396 2.91 -16.60 5.34
C ARG A 396 1.60 -16.74 4.56
N GLY A 397 1.49 -16.00 3.46
CA GLY A 397 0.36 -16.08 2.53
C GLY A 397 -0.92 -15.40 3.01
N VAL A 398 -0.92 -14.81 4.22
CA VAL A 398 -2.08 -14.13 4.78
C VAL A 398 -2.09 -12.64 4.45
N PHE A 399 -3.22 -12.16 3.95
CA PHE A 399 -3.45 -10.76 3.61
C PHE A 399 -4.85 -10.32 4.05
N PHE A 400 -4.97 -9.11 4.60
CA PHE A 400 -6.25 -8.44 4.83
C PHE A 400 -6.44 -7.30 3.83
N THR A 401 -7.69 -6.98 3.51
CA THR A 401 -8.06 -5.70 2.92
C THR A 401 -9.55 -5.43 3.10
N SER A 402 -10.03 -4.27 2.67
CA SER A 402 -11.44 -3.89 2.62
C SER A 402 -12.00 -3.93 1.20
N VAL A 403 -13.26 -4.32 1.06
CA VAL A 403 -14.04 -4.17 -0.17
C VAL A 403 -15.22 -3.23 0.03
N LEU A 404 -15.56 -2.46 -1.00
CA LEU A 404 -16.78 -1.66 -1.04
C LEU A 404 -17.95 -2.54 -1.52
N ALA A 405 -18.91 -2.83 -0.66
CA ALA A 405 -20.10 -3.61 -1.00
C ALA A 405 -21.03 -2.84 -1.98
N LYS A 406 -22.10 -3.51 -2.46
CA LYS A 406 -23.08 -2.92 -3.39
C LYS A 406 -24.08 -1.96 -2.72
N ASP A 407 -24.14 -1.96 -1.38
CA ASP A 407 -24.88 -1.00 -0.56
C ASP A 407 -23.97 0.11 0.00
N ASN A 408 -22.78 0.29 -0.60
CA ASN A 408 -21.70 1.21 -0.21
C ASN A 408 -21.19 1.02 1.23
N SER A 409 -21.52 -0.09 1.89
CA SER A 409 -20.86 -0.48 3.14
C SER A 409 -19.46 -1.01 2.88
N VAL A 410 -18.52 -0.78 3.80
CA VAL A 410 -17.15 -1.29 3.69
C VAL A 410 -17.01 -2.57 4.51
N GLN A 411 -16.48 -3.63 3.90
CA GLN A 411 -16.37 -4.95 4.51
C GLN A 411 -14.93 -5.48 4.42
N SER A 412 -14.30 -5.75 5.56
CA SER A 412 -12.97 -6.38 5.58
C SER A 412 -13.02 -7.87 5.22
N VAL A 413 -12.04 -8.32 4.44
CA VAL A 413 -11.83 -9.70 4.00
C VAL A 413 -10.39 -10.15 4.23
N VAL A 414 -10.20 -11.46 4.37
CA VAL A 414 -8.91 -12.14 4.51
C VAL A 414 -8.72 -13.15 3.37
N SER A 415 -7.52 -13.21 2.82
CA SER A 415 -7.03 -14.39 2.10
C SER A 415 -5.93 -15.05 2.94
N PHE A 416 -5.91 -16.38 2.97
CA PHE A 416 -4.86 -17.18 3.61
C PHE A 416 -3.95 -17.88 2.58
N ASP A 417 -4.36 -17.91 1.32
CA ASP A 417 -3.72 -18.62 0.20
C ASP A 417 -3.11 -17.64 -0.82
N GLN A 418 -2.57 -16.51 -0.35
CA GLN A 418 -1.85 -15.53 -1.15
C GLN A 418 -2.71 -14.92 -2.29
N GLY A 419 -3.99 -14.65 -1.98
CA GLY A 419 -4.97 -14.05 -2.89
C GLY A 419 -5.69 -15.03 -3.80
N GLY A 420 -5.66 -16.34 -3.50
CA GLY A 420 -6.33 -17.37 -4.30
C GLY A 420 -7.84 -17.49 -4.03
N GLU A 421 -8.27 -17.27 -2.78
CA GLU A 421 -9.64 -17.07 -2.32
C GLU A 421 -9.66 -16.01 -1.19
N TRP A 422 -10.76 -15.24 -1.11
CA TRP A 422 -10.98 -14.21 -0.08
C TRP A 422 -12.28 -14.48 0.68
N VAL A 423 -12.23 -14.49 2.00
CA VAL A 423 -13.36 -14.77 2.91
C VAL A 423 -13.51 -13.68 3.97
N PRO A 424 -14.71 -13.44 4.53
CA PRO A 424 -14.89 -12.50 5.65
C PRO A 424 -14.20 -12.99 6.93
N LEU A 425 -13.67 -12.08 7.75
CA LEU A 425 -12.99 -12.46 9.00
C LEU A 425 -14.00 -12.98 10.06
N ARG A 426 -13.61 -14.06 10.75
CA ARG A 426 -14.45 -14.73 11.75
C ARG A 426 -14.64 -13.87 13.00
N LYS A 427 -15.88 -13.58 13.38
CA LYS A 427 -16.16 -12.85 14.64
C LYS A 427 -15.62 -13.63 15.86
N PRO A 428 -15.11 -12.94 16.90
CA PRO A 428 -14.80 -13.57 18.18
C PRO A 428 -16.01 -14.29 18.79
N VAL A 429 -15.75 -15.42 19.44
CA VAL A 429 -16.80 -16.28 20.03
C VAL A 429 -17.64 -15.50 21.05
N ASN A 430 -17.00 -14.70 21.90
CA ASN A 430 -17.64 -13.96 22.99
C ASN A 430 -18.20 -12.58 22.55
N SER A 431 -17.92 -12.10 21.34
CA SER A 431 -18.41 -10.79 20.86
C SER A 431 -19.85 -10.87 20.36
N LYS A 432 -20.65 -9.85 20.68
CA LYS A 432 -21.96 -9.60 20.08
C LYS A 432 -21.80 -8.82 18.77
N CYS A 433 -22.78 -8.94 17.89
CA CYS A 433 -22.90 -8.10 16.71
C CYS A 433 -23.36 -6.68 17.11
N ASP A 434 -22.86 -5.66 16.40
CA ASP A 434 -23.24 -4.26 16.60
C ASP A 434 -24.46 -3.85 15.77
N ALA A 435 -24.78 -2.55 15.77
CA ALA A 435 -25.95 -2.01 15.06
C ALA A 435 -25.85 -2.01 13.52
N THR A 436 -24.70 -2.37 12.92
CA THR A 436 -24.60 -2.58 11.47
C THR A 436 -25.22 -3.92 11.05
N ALA A 437 -25.22 -4.91 11.95
CA ALA A 437 -25.63 -6.27 11.63
C ALA A 437 -27.16 -6.41 11.49
N LYS A 438 -27.60 -7.03 10.39
CA LYS A 438 -29.02 -7.33 10.13
C LYS A 438 -29.53 -8.51 10.96
N ASP A 439 -28.63 -9.32 11.50
CA ASP A 439 -28.91 -10.50 12.34
C ASP A 439 -28.01 -10.44 13.60
N PRO A 440 -28.57 -10.27 14.82
CA PRO A 440 -27.78 -10.11 16.05
C PRO A 440 -26.85 -11.28 16.42
N ASP A 441 -27.04 -12.45 15.82
CA ASP A 441 -26.22 -13.65 16.04
C ASP A 441 -25.26 -13.95 14.87
N LYS A 442 -25.44 -13.32 13.69
CA LYS A 442 -24.63 -13.55 12.49
C LYS A 442 -24.01 -12.25 11.99
N CYS A 443 -22.72 -12.11 12.24
CA CYS A 443 -21.89 -11.00 11.80
C CYS A 443 -20.42 -11.46 11.71
N THR A 444 -19.57 -10.60 11.17
CA THR A 444 -18.14 -10.81 10.93
C THR A 444 -17.28 -9.84 11.74
N LEU A 445 -15.97 -10.09 11.81
CA LEU A 445 -15.02 -9.09 12.28
C LEU A 445 -14.65 -8.19 11.11
N HIS A 446 -14.56 -6.89 11.35
CA HIS A 446 -14.02 -5.91 10.42
C HIS A 446 -12.89 -5.14 11.07
N ILE A 447 -11.89 -4.81 10.26
CA ILE A 447 -10.58 -4.29 10.65
C ILE A 447 -10.51 -2.82 10.26
N HIS A 448 -10.01 -1.99 11.17
CA HIS A 448 -9.72 -0.58 10.87
C HIS A 448 -8.24 -0.43 10.48
N ALA A 449 -8.00 -0.06 9.22
CA ALA A 449 -6.67 0.32 8.72
C ALA A 449 -6.71 1.74 8.12
N ALA A 450 -5.91 2.03 7.09
CA ALA A 450 -5.64 3.39 6.61
C ALA A 450 -6.90 4.18 6.27
N TYR A 451 -7.88 3.57 5.59
CA TYR A 451 -9.13 4.25 5.22
C TYR A 451 -9.90 4.76 6.44
N SER A 452 -9.89 4.00 7.54
CA SER A 452 -10.55 4.42 8.79
C SER A 452 -9.85 5.62 9.44
N ILE A 453 -8.53 5.73 9.30
CA ILE A 453 -7.73 6.87 9.79
C ILE A 453 -7.92 8.08 8.87
N ALA A 454 -7.96 7.87 7.55
CA ALA A 454 -8.25 8.89 6.55
C ALA A 454 -9.61 9.56 6.82
N MET A 455 -10.65 8.74 7.05
CA MET A 455 -12.01 9.13 7.44
C MET A 455 -12.14 9.71 8.88
N LYS A 456 -11.01 9.93 9.57
CA LYS A 456 -10.91 10.54 10.91
C LYS A 456 -11.72 9.81 12.00
N LEU A 457 -11.88 8.49 11.88
CA LEU A 457 -12.39 7.65 12.97
C LEU A 457 -11.36 7.59 14.11
N ASN A 458 -11.80 7.21 15.32
CA ASN A 458 -10.94 7.14 16.50
C ASN A 458 -10.07 5.86 16.51
N VAL A 459 -9.18 5.77 15.51
CA VAL A 459 -8.28 4.65 15.23
C VAL A 459 -6.85 5.17 15.33
N PRO A 460 -6.16 4.97 16.46
CA PRO A 460 -4.82 5.54 16.69
C PRO A 460 -3.69 4.82 15.95
N MET A 461 -3.89 3.56 15.56
CA MET A 461 -2.87 2.72 14.93
C MET A 461 -3.48 1.74 13.93
N LEU A 462 -2.73 1.50 12.85
CA LEU A 462 -2.94 0.42 11.87
C LEU A 462 -2.82 -0.97 12.53
N PRO A 463 -3.22 -2.06 11.84
CA PRO A 463 -2.92 -3.42 12.27
C PRO A 463 -1.40 -3.63 12.42
N LEU A 464 -0.97 -4.24 13.53
CA LEU A 464 0.43 -4.54 13.82
C LEU A 464 0.67 -6.06 13.75
N THR A 465 1.66 -6.44 12.94
CA THR A 465 2.16 -7.81 12.77
C THR A 465 3.68 -7.75 12.65
N GLU A 466 4.38 -8.72 13.23
CA GLU A 466 5.85 -8.78 13.24
C GLU A 466 6.30 -10.22 12.90
N PRO A 467 7.29 -10.43 12.01
CA PRO A 467 7.62 -11.76 11.47
C PRO A 467 8.29 -12.69 12.50
N ASN A 468 8.85 -12.15 13.58
CA ASN A 468 9.33 -12.90 14.74
C ASN A 468 8.21 -13.29 15.72
N ALA A 469 7.06 -12.60 15.70
CA ALA A 469 5.90 -12.88 16.54
C ALA A 469 4.88 -13.77 15.80
N VAL A 470 5.26 -15.03 15.55
CA VAL A 470 4.54 -15.99 14.69
C VAL A 470 3.04 -16.10 15.01
N GLY A 471 2.20 -15.86 14.01
CA GLY A 471 0.74 -15.91 14.09
C GLY A 471 0.09 -14.74 14.85
N LEU A 472 0.86 -13.85 15.48
CA LEU A 472 0.33 -12.76 16.28
C LEU A 472 -0.11 -11.58 15.40
N ILE A 473 -1.30 -11.06 15.68
CA ILE A 473 -1.85 -9.86 15.06
C ILE A 473 -2.54 -9.02 16.14
N ILE A 474 -2.28 -7.71 16.17
CA ILE A 474 -3.00 -6.75 17.02
C ILE A 474 -3.67 -5.72 16.13
N SER A 475 -4.97 -5.47 16.28
CA SER A 475 -5.68 -4.51 15.42
C SER A 475 -6.89 -3.86 16.08
N HIS A 476 -7.22 -2.64 15.67
CA HIS A 476 -8.52 -2.03 15.91
C HIS A 476 -9.60 -2.69 15.04
N GLY A 477 -10.78 -2.93 15.60
CA GLY A 477 -11.88 -3.53 14.85
C GLY A 477 -13.29 -3.22 15.36
N SER A 478 -14.26 -3.67 14.58
CA SER A 478 -15.70 -3.66 14.88
C SER A 478 -16.33 -4.98 14.46
N VAL A 479 -17.41 -5.42 15.13
CA VAL A 479 -18.03 -6.73 14.90
C VAL A 479 -19.48 -6.53 14.41
N GLY A 480 -19.74 -6.80 13.14
CA GLY A 480 -20.94 -6.33 12.44
C GLY A 480 -21.09 -6.91 11.02
N ASP A 481 -21.96 -6.30 10.21
CA ASP A 481 -22.04 -6.57 8.76
C ASP A 481 -21.09 -5.67 7.95
N ALA A 482 -20.51 -4.64 8.56
CA ALA A 482 -19.59 -3.68 7.94
C ALA A 482 -18.65 -3.03 8.97
N ILE A 483 -17.66 -2.26 8.50
CA ILE A 483 -16.86 -1.34 9.33
C ILE A 483 -17.79 -0.32 10.00
N SER A 484 -17.70 -0.23 11.34
CA SER A 484 -18.55 0.62 12.17
C SER A 484 -17.90 1.99 12.45
N VAL A 485 -18.68 3.06 12.44
CA VAL A 485 -18.19 4.42 12.80
C VAL A 485 -18.09 4.65 14.33
N MET A 486 -18.40 3.63 15.13
CA MET A 486 -18.36 3.69 16.59
C MET A 486 -16.92 3.63 17.12
N LYS A 487 -16.72 3.92 18.43
CA LYS A 487 -15.42 3.76 19.10
C LYS A 487 -14.96 2.28 18.95
N PRO A 488 -13.85 1.98 18.27
CA PRO A 488 -13.43 0.59 18.03
C PRO A 488 -12.86 -0.04 19.28
N ASP A 489 -12.79 -1.37 19.32
CA ASP A 489 -12.07 -2.13 20.33
C ASP A 489 -10.77 -2.70 19.74
N VAL A 490 -9.84 -3.15 20.58
CA VAL A 490 -8.64 -3.86 20.14
C VAL A 490 -8.90 -5.37 20.15
N TYR A 491 -8.65 -6.00 19.01
CA TYR A 491 -8.72 -7.43 18.79
C TYR A 491 -7.32 -8.00 18.58
N VAL A 492 -7.12 -9.23 19.06
CA VAL A 492 -5.88 -9.98 18.87
C VAL A 492 -6.22 -11.32 18.23
N SER A 493 -5.37 -11.74 17.29
CA SER A 493 -5.31 -13.12 16.80
C SER A 493 -3.94 -13.70 17.15
N ASP A 494 -3.90 -14.97 17.52
CA ASP A 494 -2.69 -15.73 17.78
C ASP A 494 -2.48 -16.87 16.77
N ASP A 495 -3.25 -16.92 15.68
CA ASP A 495 -3.21 -17.99 14.67
C ASP A 495 -3.09 -17.48 13.22
N GLY A 496 -2.77 -16.18 13.04
CA GLY A 496 -2.70 -15.54 11.73
C GLY A 496 -4.07 -15.13 11.17
N GLY A 497 -5.07 -14.91 12.01
CA GLY A 497 -6.36 -14.32 11.64
C GLY A 497 -7.52 -15.31 11.42
N TYR A 498 -7.31 -16.61 11.68
CA TYR A 498 -8.36 -17.63 11.63
C TYR A 498 -9.32 -17.52 12.81
N THR A 499 -8.81 -17.18 14.01
CA THR A 499 -9.60 -16.87 15.20
C THR A 499 -9.09 -15.61 15.89
N TRP A 500 -10.00 -14.97 16.62
CA TRP A 500 -9.81 -13.66 17.21
C TRP A 500 -10.42 -13.60 18.61
N ILE A 501 -9.78 -12.84 19.50
CA ILE A 501 -10.31 -12.42 20.81
C ILE A 501 -10.43 -10.90 20.85
N LYS A 502 -11.40 -10.36 21.59
CA LYS A 502 -11.30 -8.95 22.03
C LYS A 502 -10.30 -8.92 23.18
N ALA A 503 -9.24 -8.13 23.02
CA ALA A 503 -8.17 -8.01 24.00
C ALA A 503 -8.37 -6.81 24.94
N LEU A 504 -8.80 -5.66 24.41
CA LEU A 504 -9.03 -4.42 25.16
C LEU A 504 -10.28 -3.70 24.64
N ASP A 505 -11.12 -3.19 25.55
CA ASP A 505 -12.25 -2.32 25.19
C ASP A 505 -11.78 -0.90 24.88
N GLY A 506 -12.17 -0.36 23.71
CA GLY A 506 -11.72 0.93 23.20
C GLY A 506 -10.36 0.95 22.49
N PRO A 507 -10.03 2.03 21.75
CA PRO A 507 -8.76 2.19 21.03
C PRO A 507 -7.57 2.36 21.98
N HIS A 508 -6.44 1.79 21.57
CA HIS A 508 -5.15 1.88 22.26
C HIS A 508 -4.03 2.03 21.24
N HIS A 509 -2.96 2.73 21.60
CA HIS A 509 -1.67 2.47 20.96
C HIS A 509 -1.10 1.17 21.52
N TYR A 510 -0.47 0.35 20.69
CA TYR A 510 0.09 -0.95 21.08
C TYR A 510 1.45 -1.21 20.44
N ALA A 511 2.28 -2.02 21.10
CA ALA A 511 3.54 -2.52 20.55
C ALA A 511 3.76 -3.98 20.96
N ILE A 512 4.47 -4.71 20.08
CA ILE A 512 4.97 -6.06 20.32
C ILE A 512 6.42 -5.93 20.80
N LEU A 513 6.77 -6.65 21.86
CA LEU A 513 8.11 -6.73 22.44
C LEU A 513 8.52 -8.19 22.61
N ASP A 514 9.83 -8.44 22.75
CA ASP A 514 10.43 -9.77 22.91
C ASP A 514 9.90 -10.84 21.92
N SER A 515 9.78 -10.50 20.64
CA SER A 515 9.24 -11.38 19.59
C SER A 515 7.84 -11.96 19.90
N GLY A 516 7.00 -11.21 20.62
CA GLY A 516 5.66 -11.64 21.03
C GLY A 516 5.56 -12.13 22.48
N GLY A 517 6.68 -12.29 23.19
CA GLY A 517 6.70 -12.66 24.61
C GLY A 517 6.09 -11.61 25.55
N LEU A 518 6.02 -10.35 25.10
CA LEU A 518 5.43 -9.23 25.83
C LEU A 518 4.64 -8.31 24.89
N LEU A 519 3.38 -8.06 25.21
CA LEU A 519 2.56 -7.04 24.53
C LEU A 519 2.35 -5.86 25.47
N VAL A 520 2.41 -4.64 24.94
CA VAL A 520 2.14 -3.41 25.69
C VAL A 520 1.09 -2.56 24.97
N ALA A 521 0.25 -1.85 25.73
CA ALA A 521 -0.80 -0.99 25.21
C ALA A 521 -1.08 0.23 26.09
N VAL A 522 -1.40 1.38 25.48
CA VAL A 522 -1.75 2.65 26.15
C VAL A 522 -3.09 3.13 25.62
N GLU A 523 -4.03 3.46 26.51
CA GLU A 523 -5.40 3.84 26.12
C GLU A 523 -5.44 5.19 25.42
N GLN A 524 -6.07 5.25 24.23
CA GLN A 524 -6.15 6.48 23.46
C GLN A 524 -7.24 7.41 24.02
N SER A 525 -6.83 8.61 24.44
CA SER A 525 -7.64 9.54 25.23
C SER A 525 -7.40 10.99 24.81
N LEU A 526 -8.15 11.46 23.82
CA LEU A 526 -8.00 12.78 23.18
C LEU A 526 -8.02 13.95 24.18
N ASN A 527 -8.90 13.90 25.20
CA ASN A 527 -9.22 15.04 26.07
C ASN A 527 -8.99 14.75 27.57
N LYS A 528 -8.23 13.71 27.94
CA LYS A 528 -7.85 13.45 29.33
C LYS A 528 -6.41 12.93 29.39
N PRO A 529 -5.56 13.48 30.26
CA PRO A 529 -4.20 12.97 30.42
C PRO A 529 -4.22 11.60 31.12
N ILE A 530 -3.24 10.76 30.81
CA ILE A 530 -3.13 9.37 31.25
C ILE A 530 -1.81 9.14 31.98
N ASN A 531 -1.75 8.08 32.79
CA ASN A 531 -0.58 7.71 33.60
C ASN A 531 -0.36 6.19 33.73
N THR A 532 -1.12 5.40 32.97
CA THR A 532 -1.21 3.94 33.10
C THR A 532 -0.93 3.29 31.76
N ILE A 533 -0.03 2.31 31.75
CA ILE A 533 0.22 1.40 30.63
C ILE A 533 -0.37 0.03 30.96
N LYS A 534 -0.82 -0.70 29.94
CA LYS A 534 -1.35 -2.06 30.04
C LYS A 534 -0.31 -3.01 29.44
N PHE A 535 -0.11 -4.19 30.03
CA PHE A 535 0.79 -5.22 29.49
C PHE A 535 0.23 -6.63 29.63
N SER A 536 0.59 -7.52 28.70
CA SER A 536 0.27 -8.95 28.67
C SER A 536 1.53 -9.76 28.35
N THR A 537 1.65 -10.93 28.97
CA THR A 537 2.76 -11.90 28.75
C THR A 537 2.21 -13.24 28.27
N ASP A 538 1.07 -13.20 27.56
CA ASP A 538 0.26 -14.37 27.20
C ASP A 538 -0.54 -14.13 25.89
N GLU A 539 0.08 -13.47 24.91
CA GLU A 539 -0.50 -13.17 23.59
C GLU A 539 -1.86 -12.43 23.69
N GLY A 540 -1.98 -11.50 24.63
CA GLY A 540 -3.12 -10.58 24.75
C GLY A 540 -4.35 -11.12 25.48
N GLN A 541 -4.25 -12.26 26.18
CA GLN A 541 -5.38 -12.88 26.89
C GLN A 541 -5.61 -12.30 28.30
N CYS A 542 -4.55 -12.05 29.08
CA CYS A 542 -4.60 -11.45 30.41
C CYS A 542 -3.79 -10.14 30.46
N TRP A 543 -4.47 -9.01 30.55
CA TRP A 543 -3.84 -7.70 30.67
C TRP A 543 -3.71 -7.26 32.13
N ARG A 544 -2.61 -6.55 32.46
CA ARG A 544 -2.37 -5.91 33.75
C ARG A 544 -2.05 -4.43 33.56
N ASN A 545 -2.53 -3.60 34.48
CA ASN A 545 -2.31 -2.16 34.49
C ASN A 545 -1.10 -1.81 35.36
N TYR A 546 -0.16 -1.01 34.85
CA TYR A 546 0.96 -0.45 35.60
C TYR A 546 0.93 1.09 35.53
N VAL A 547 1.07 1.75 36.68
CA VAL A 547 1.04 3.22 36.80
C VAL A 547 2.46 3.77 36.68
N PHE A 548 2.82 4.24 35.48
CA PHE A 548 4.18 4.67 35.15
C PHE A 548 4.53 6.08 35.64
N ILE A 549 3.54 6.92 36.01
CA ILE A 549 3.80 8.26 36.56
C ILE A 549 2.72 8.70 37.56
N LYS A 550 3.08 9.58 38.49
CA LYS A 550 2.16 10.12 39.50
C LYS A 550 1.24 11.20 38.92
N ASP A 551 1.82 12.23 38.29
CA ASP A 551 1.06 13.30 37.64
C ASP A 551 0.88 12.94 36.14
N PRO A 552 -0.37 12.74 35.66
CA PRO A 552 -0.66 12.32 34.29
C PRO A 552 -0.12 13.25 33.20
N ILE A 553 0.07 12.71 32.00
CA ILE A 553 0.52 13.42 30.80
C ILE A 553 -0.53 13.32 29.68
N TYR A 554 -0.62 14.32 28.82
CA TYR A 554 -1.33 14.18 27.55
C TYR A 554 -0.47 13.32 26.63
N PHE A 555 -0.90 12.08 26.42
CA PHE A 555 -0.21 11.10 25.59
C PHE A 555 -0.27 11.49 24.11
N THR A 556 0.82 11.25 23.38
CA THR A 556 0.91 11.51 21.94
C THR A 556 1.41 10.32 21.13
N GLY A 557 2.18 9.41 21.72
CA GLY A 557 2.76 8.29 20.97
C GLY A 557 3.51 7.28 21.84
N LEU A 558 3.71 6.10 21.26
CA LEU A 558 4.46 4.99 21.85
C LEU A 558 5.63 4.66 20.93
N ALA A 559 6.85 4.63 21.45
CA ALA A 559 8.04 4.29 20.68
C ALA A 559 8.70 3.03 21.25
N SER A 560 9.02 2.08 20.37
CA SER A 560 9.81 0.88 20.67
C SER A 560 10.85 0.70 19.56
N GLU A 561 11.86 -0.13 19.81
CA GLU A 561 12.88 -0.44 18.80
C GLU A 561 12.27 -1.26 17.64
N PRO A 562 12.53 -0.91 16.37
CA PRO A 562 12.02 -1.65 15.21
C PRO A 562 12.34 -3.16 15.25
N GLY A 563 11.43 -3.99 14.73
CA GLY A 563 11.58 -5.45 14.70
C GLY A 563 11.26 -6.16 16.03
N ALA A 564 10.64 -5.47 16.99
CA ALA A 564 10.01 -6.05 18.18
C ALA A 564 10.91 -6.95 19.08
N ARG A 565 12.24 -6.77 19.04
CA ARG A 565 13.22 -7.56 19.83
C ARG A 565 13.59 -6.95 21.20
N SER A 566 13.25 -5.68 21.45
CA SER A 566 13.60 -5.00 22.70
C SER A 566 12.64 -5.33 23.86
N MET A 567 13.13 -5.09 25.08
CA MET A 567 12.32 -5.04 26.32
C MET A 567 11.91 -3.62 26.71
N ASN A 568 12.39 -2.60 25.97
CA ASN A 568 12.20 -1.19 26.29
C ASN A 568 11.07 -0.59 25.44
N VAL A 569 10.22 0.22 26.07
CA VAL A 569 9.24 1.06 25.40
C VAL A 569 9.17 2.45 26.03
N SER A 570 9.16 3.48 25.19
CA SER A 570 9.04 4.89 25.59
C SER A 570 7.62 5.40 25.35
N VAL A 571 6.95 5.80 26.42
CA VAL A 571 5.67 6.53 26.37
C VAL A 571 5.98 8.02 26.20
N TRP A 572 5.46 8.62 25.13
CA TRP A 572 5.65 10.03 24.82
C TRP A 572 4.37 10.84 25.04
N GLY A 573 4.56 12.08 25.49
CA GLY A 573 3.48 13.04 25.66
C GLY A 573 4.00 14.38 26.18
N TYR A 574 3.07 15.25 26.58
CA TYR A 574 3.39 16.55 27.17
C TYR A 574 2.60 16.81 28.45
N ARG A 575 3.10 17.74 29.26
CA ARG A 575 2.31 18.35 30.35
C ARG A 575 1.83 19.72 29.89
N ASP A 576 0.52 19.94 30.04
CA ASP A 576 -0.07 21.26 29.90
C ASP A 576 0.21 22.06 31.18
N ALA A 577 1.00 23.11 31.06
CA ALA A 577 1.29 24.05 32.13
C ALA A 577 1.02 25.46 31.62
N LEU A 578 0.44 26.31 32.48
CA LEU A 578 -0.18 27.62 32.17
C LEU A 578 0.67 28.63 31.38
N LEU A 579 1.97 28.36 31.17
CA LEU A 579 2.93 29.24 30.49
C LEU A 579 3.86 28.50 29.50
N SER A 580 3.81 27.17 29.39
CA SER A 580 4.64 26.39 28.45
C SER A 580 4.30 24.89 28.49
N GLN A 581 4.00 24.32 27.32
CA GLN A 581 3.96 22.86 27.16
C GLN A 581 5.38 22.31 27.17
N HIS A 582 5.61 21.25 27.95
CA HIS A 582 6.91 20.57 28.02
C HIS A 582 6.73 19.11 27.61
N TRP A 583 7.55 18.64 26.66
CA TRP A 583 7.59 17.24 26.25
C TRP A 583 8.22 16.36 27.33
N ILE A 584 7.67 15.16 27.51
CA ILE A 584 8.18 14.14 28.42
C ILE A 584 8.20 12.79 27.69
N SER A 585 9.33 12.11 27.78
CA SER A 585 9.46 10.70 27.43
C SER A 585 9.60 9.88 28.70
N ILE A 586 8.92 8.74 28.79
CA ILE A 586 8.93 7.85 29.94
C ILE A 586 9.21 6.44 29.43
N THR A 587 10.46 6.01 29.59
CA THR A 587 10.94 4.71 29.10
C THR A 587 10.86 3.68 30.21
N ILE A 588 10.15 2.60 29.95
CA ILE A 588 9.94 1.48 30.86
C ILE A 588 10.71 0.28 30.30
N ASP A 589 11.58 -0.30 31.13
CA ASP A 589 12.27 -1.55 30.80
C ASP A 589 11.59 -2.72 31.51
N PHE A 590 11.12 -3.67 30.71
CA PHE A 590 10.42 -4.85 31.20
C PHE A 590 11.35 -6.05 31.46
N ARG A 591 12.67 -5.95 31.27
CA ARG A 591 13.60 -7.08 31.44
C ARG A 591 13.52 -7.72 32.82
N ASP A 592 13.47 -6.93 33.88
CA ASP A 592 13.37 -7.44 35.27
C ASP A 592 12.03 -8.10 35.60
N LEU A 593 10.98 -7.89 34.78
CA LEU A 593 9.72 -8.62 34.91
C LEU A 593 9.90 -10.09 34.49
N LEU A 594 10.70 -10.35 33.46
CA LEU A 594 11.00 -11.68 32.91
C LEU A 594 12.25 -12.27 33.58
N THR A 595 12.08 -12.79 34.79
CA THR A 595 13.14 -13.26 35.71
C THR A 595 14.01 -14.42 35.24
N ARG A 596 13.77 -14.95 34.04
CA ARG A 596 14.48 -16.08 33.45
C ARG A 596 14.40 -16.00 31.94
N ASP A 597 15.38 -16.61 31.30
CA ASP A 597 15.39 -16.79 29.85
C ASP A 597 14.61 -18.08 29.52
N CYS A 598 14.06 -18.19 28.31
CA CYS A 598 13.27 -19.35 27.90
C CYS A 598 14.16 -20.56 27.54
N GLY A 599 13.69 -21.77 27.88
CA GLY A 599 14.30 -23.03 27.45
C GLY A 599 13.37 -23.86 26.57
N ASP A 600 13.82 -25.03 26.09
CA ASP A 600 13.02 -25.91 25.24
C ASP A 600 11.66 -26.28 25.86
N ASP A 601 11.62 -26.46 27.18
CA ASP A 601 10.41 -26.73 27.97
C ASP A 601 9.42 -25.55 28.05
N ASP A 602 9.76 -24.38 27.50
CA ASP A 602 8.85 -23.24 27.34
C ASP A 602 8.21 -23.18 25.94
N TYR A 603 8.81 -23.80 24.91
CA TYR A 603 8.28 -23.82 23.54
C TYR A 603 7.40 -25.04 23.20
N VAL A 604 6.28 -24.81 22.51
CA VAL A 604 5.38 -25.85 21.97
C VAL A 604 5.42 -25.86 20.45
N GLN A 605 5.35 -27.06 19.85
CA GLN A 605 5.21 -27.19 18.42
C GLN A 605 3.78 -26.82 17.99
N TRP A 606 3.67 -25.85 17.07
CA TRP A 606 2.44 -25.41 16.44
C TRP A 606 2.53 -25.66 14.92
N LEU A 607 1.44 -26.16 14.33
CA LEU A 607 1.30 -26.34 12.88
C LEU A 607 0.50 -25.15 12.35
N ALA A 608 1.09 -24.40 11.41
CA ALA A 608 0.41 -23.28 10.79
C ALA A 608 -0.75 -23.72 9.89
N HIS A 609 -1.76 -22.84 9.74
CA HIS A 609 -2.92 -23.02 8.87
C HIS A 609 -3.73 -24.31 9.11
N SER A 610 -3.71 -24.83 10.34
CA SER A 610 -4.31 -26.12 10.70
C SER A 610 -5.52 -25.96 11.62
N ASP A 611 -6.64 -26.63 11.28
CA ASP A 611 -7.83 -26.76 12.12
C ASP A 611 -8.03 -28.17 12.70
N ASP A 612 -7.50 -29.21 12.03
CA ASP A 612 -7.45 -30.59 12.51
C ASP A 612 -6.10 -31.26 12.21
N ILE A 613 -5.22 -31.26 13.22
CA ILE A 613 -3.90 -31.91 13.26
C ILE A 613 -3.97 -33.42 12.89
N SER A 614 -5.15 -34.06 12.92
CA SER A 614 -5.33 -35.46 12.52
C SER A 614 -5.53 -35.70 11.01
N ASP A 615 -5.85 -34.68 10.19
CA ASP A 615 -5.86 -34.83 8.73
C ASP A 615 -4.43 -34.71 8.17
N PRO A 616 -3.88 -35.73 7.49
CA PRO A 616 -2.57 -35.66 6.85
C PRO A 616 -2.47 -34.59 5.75
N LYS A 617 -3.57 -33.97 5.30
CA LYS A 617 -3.58 -32.85 4.33
C LYS A 617 -3.69 -31.45 4.95
N ASP A 618 -4.13 -31.34 6.20
CA ASP A 618 -4.39 -30.04 6.84
C ASP A 618 -3.10 -29.23 7.09
N GLY A 619 -3.16 -27.90 7.00
CA GLY A 619 -1.98 -27.01 7.05
C GLY A 619 -1.07 -27.04 5.82
N CYS A 620 -1.47 -27.67 4.69
CA CYS A 620 -0.77 -27.53 3.40
C CYS A 620 -1.14 -26.22 2.72
N MET A 621 -0.24 -25.23 2.72
CA MET A 621 -0.46 -23.92 2.08
C MET A 621 0.64 -23.60 1.07
N LEU A 622 0.26 -23.38 -0.19
CA LEU A 622 1.16 -23.22 -1.34
C LEU A 622 2.16 -24.40 -1.39
N GLY A 623 1.61 -25.61 -1.33
CA GLY A 623 2.35 -26.84 -1.53
C GLY A 623 3.24 -27.33 -0.39
N TYR A 624 3.28 -26.68 0.77
CA TYR A 624 3.98 -27.23 1.94
C TYR A 624 3.36 -26.82 3.29
N LYS A 625 3.67 -27.59 4.34
CA LYS A 625 3.30 -27.30 5.73
C LYS A 625 4.46 -26.66 6.48
N GLU A 626 4.19 -25.77 7.41
CA GLU A 626 5.20 -25.18 8.31
C GLU A 626 4.87 -25.47 9.77
N LYS A 627 5.80 -26.14 10.47
CA LYS A 627 5.74 -26.31 11.91
C LYS A 627 6.72 -25.37 12.59
N PHE A 628 6.21 -24.61 13.54
CA PHE A 628 6.93 -23.61 14.32
C PHE A 628 7.11 -24.08 15.76
N LEU A 629 8.16 -23.62 16.42
CA LEU A 629 8.25 -23.61 17.89
C LEU A 629 7.77 -22.25 18.39
N ARG A 630 6.70 -22.23 19.19
CA ARG A 630 6.11 -21.00 19.76
C ARG A 630 6.11 -21.06 21.28
N LEU A 631 6.31 -19.92 21.92
CA LEU A 631 6.29 -19.81 23.38
C LEU A 631 4.91 -20.23 23.92
N ARG A 632 4.85 -21.01 25.01
CA ARG A 632 3.56 -21.30 25.66
C ARG A 632 3.00 -20.02 26.29
N LYS A 633 1.69 -19.81 26.13
CA LYS A 633 0.91 -18.75 26.77
C LYS A 633 0.97 -18.70 28.30
N ASP A 634 1.41 -19.76 28.99
CA ASP A 634 1.60 -19.79 30.44
C ASP A 634 3.07 -19.64 30.88
N SER A 635 4.01 -19.57 29.94
CA SER A 635 5.45 -19.57 30.18
C SER A 635 6.02 -18.16 30.14
N VAL A 636 6.04 -17.53 31.31
CA VAL A 636 6.67 -16.20 31.50
C VAL A 636 8.19 -16.37 31.58
N CYS A 637 8.87 -16.03 30.48
CA CYS A 637 10.33 -15.99 30.31
C CYS A 637 10.69 -15.04 29.15
N TRP A 638 11.98 -14.74 29.01
CA TRP A 638 12.53 -13.92 27.93
C TRP A 638 12.97 -14.78 26.74
N ASN A 639 12.45 -14.53 25.53
CA ASN A 639 12.86 -15.21 24.30
C ASN A 639 14.31 -14.88 23.93
N GLY A 640 14.74 -13.63 24.16
CA GLY A 640 16.11 -13.18 23.87
C GLY A 640 16.20 -12.35 22.61
N ARG A 641 17.17 -11.41 22.57
CA ARG A 641 17.42 -10.59 21.37
C ARG A 641 17.76 -11.45 20.16
N ASP A 642 18.50 -12.54 20.39
CA ASP A 642 18.99 -13.44 19.36
C ASP A 642 17.98 -14.56 18.99
N PHE A 643 16.70 -14.41 19.38
CA PHE A 643 15.65 -15.38 19.08
C PHE A 643 15.42 -15.51 17.56
N GLU A 644 15.63 -16.71 17.02
CA GLU A 644 15.31 -17.06 15.64
C GLU A 644 14.08 -17.96 15.57
N VAL A 645 13.20 -17.68 14.62
CA VAL A 645 11.98 -18.47 14.40
C VAL A 645 12.34 -19.81 13.78
N ASN A 646 12.47 -20.83 14.62
CA ASN A 646 12.76 -22.19 14.16
C ASN A 646 11.54 -22.77 13.41
N THR A 647 11.71 -23.02 12.11
CA THR A 647 10.68 -23.57 11.21
C THR A 647 11.14 -24.89 10.60
N SER A 648 10.19 -25.80 10.42
CA SER A 648 10.41 -27.05 9.68
C SER A 648 9.40 -27.19 8.53
N PRO A 649 9.79 -26.85 7.29
CA PRO A 649 8.93 -27.03 6.13
C PRO A 649 8.79 -28.51 5.78
N THR A 650 7.56 -28.96 5.51
CA THR A 650 7.25 -30.33 5.07
C THR A 650 6.49 -30.26 3.74
N PRO A 651 7.08 -30.66 2.60
CA PRO A 651 6.40 -30.62 1.29
C PRO A 651 5.11 -31.44 1.27
N CYS A 652 4.12 -30.93 0.54
CA CYS A 652 2.84 -31.59 0.28
C CYS A 652 2.80 -32.14 -1.15
N SER A 653 1.99 -33.18 -1.38
CA SER A 653 1.78 -33.73 -2.71
C SER A 653 0.89 -32.81 -3.55
N CYS A 654 1.35 -32.41 -4.75
CA CYS A 654 0.61 -31.50 -5.61
C CYS A 654 -0.81 -31.99 -5.95
N THR A 655 -1.76 -31.06 -5.96
CA THR A 655 -3.14 -31.20 -6.43
C THR A 655 -3.33 -30.35 -7.70
N LEU A 656 -4.57 -30.16 -8.17
CA LEU A 656 -4.84 -29.14 -9.20
C LEU A 656 -4.97 -27.74 -8.61
N ASP A 657 -5.16 -27.59 -7.30
CA ASP A 657 -5.39 -26.30 -6.65
C ASP A 657 -4.10 -25.51 -6.42
N ASP A 658 -2.94 -26.19 -6.44
CA ASP A 658 -1.57 -25.63 -6.48
C ASP A 658 -1.18 -25.05 -7.87
N PHE A 659 -2.10 -25.06 -8.85
CA PHE A 659 -1.90 -24.54 -10.22
C PHE A 659 -2.95 -23.49 -10.61
N LEU A 660 -2.49 -22.31 -11.04
CA LEU A 660 -3.30 -21.32 -11.74
C LEU A 660 -3.62 -21.79 -13.17
N CYS A 661 -4.72 -21.30 -13.73
CA CYS A 661 -4.93 -21.39 -15.16
C CYS A 661 -3.99 -20.42 -15.86
N ASP A 662 -3.34 -20.89 -16.91
CA ASP A 662 -2.43 -20.06 -17.70
C ASP A 662 -3.19 -19.30 -18.81
N PHE A 663 -2.47 -18.50 -19.59
CA PHE A 663 -3.07 -17.65 -20.62
C PHE A 663 -4.04 -18.42 -21.56
N GLY A 664 -5.23 -17.86 -21.81
CA GLY A 664 -6.26 -18.48 -22.66
C GLY A 664 -7.11 -19.56 -22.00
N TYR A 665 -6.89 -19.90 -20.72
CA TYR A 665 -7.68 -20.87 -19.95
C TYR A 665 -8.50 -20.21 -18.83
N TYR A 666 -9.43 -20.94 -18.23
CA TYR A 666 -10.23 -20.51 -17.06
C TYR A 666 -10.73 -21.71 -16.24
N ARG A 667 -11.09 -21.50 -14.97
CA ARG A 667 -11.81 -22.50 -14.16
C ARG A 667 -13.32 -22.30 -14.31
N GLN A 668 -14.07 -23.40 -14.31
CA GLN A 668 -15.52 -23.37 -14.14
C GLN A 668 -15.88 -23.36 -12.64
N GLU A 669 -17.05 -22.83 -12.28
CA GLU A 669 -17.50 -22.78 -10.88
C GLU A 669 -17.49 -24.17 -10.24
N ASN A 670 -16.92 -24.28 -9.04
CA ASN A 670 -16.73 -25.55 -8.30
C ASN A 670 -15.85 -26.61 -9.01
N SER A 671 -15.02 -26.22 -9.99
CA SER A 671 -14.02 -27.10 -10.62
C SER A 671 -12.59 -26.61 -10.40
N SER A 672 -11.70 -27.52 -10.03
CA SER A 672 -10.24 -27.26 -10.04
C SER A 672 -9.61 -27.46 -11.43
N GLU A 673 -10.38 -27.87 -12.45
CA GLU A 673 -9.85 -28.06 -13.80
C GLU A 673 -9.85 -26.74 -14.60
N CYS A 674 -8.69 -26.40 -15.16
CA CYS A 674 -8.54 -25.31 -16.13
C CYS A 674 -8.96 -25.78 -17.53
N VAL A 675 -10.03 -25.20 -18.07
CA VAL A 675 -10.54 -25.46 -19.43
C VAL A 675 -10.19 -24.32 -20.37
N GLU A 676 -10.04 -24.62 -21.66
CA GLU A 676 -9.68 -23.62 -22.67
C GLU A 676 -10.85 -22.65 -22.91
N GLN A 677 -10.57 -21.35 -23.09
CA GLN A 677 -11.62 -20.37 -23.35
C GLN A 677 -12.23 -20.61 -24.75
N PRO A 678 -13.58 -20.64 -24.89
CA PRO A 678 -14.24 -20.93 -26.16
C PRO A 678 -14.06 -19.80 -27.19
N ASP A 679 -14.03 -18.55 -26.75
CA ASP A 679 -13.65 -17.39 -27.56
C ASP A 679 -12.65 -16.53 -26.78
N LEU A 680 -11.52 -16.15 -27.39
CA LEU A 680 -10.59 -15.19 -26.81
C LEU A 680 -11.10 -13.78 -27.12
N LYS A 681 -11.51 -13.03 -26.08
CA LYS A 681 -12.19 -11.73 -26.22
C LYS A 681 -11.54 -10.64 -25.38
N GLY A 682 -11.66 -9.39 -25.84
CA GLY A 682 -11.14 -8.20 -25.13
C GLY A 682 -9.64 -8.29 -24.85
N LYS A 683 -9.26 -8.05 -23.58
CA LYS A 683 -7.86 -8.05 -23.09
C LYS A 683 -7.10 -9.33 -23.44
N VAL A 684 -7.77 -10.48 -23.43
CA VAL A 684 -7.16 -11.79 -23.75
C VAL A 684 -6.75 -11.83 -25.23
N LEU A 685 -7.62 -11.36 -26.12
CA LEU A 685 -7.30 -11.25 -27.55
C LEU A 685 -6.21 -10.21 -27.81
N GLU A 686 -6.24 -9.06 -27.13
CA GLU A 686 -5.22 -8.03 -27.31
C GLU A 686 -3.82 -8.49 -26.87
N PHE A 687 -3.71 -9.17 -25.72
CA PHE A 687 -2.46 -9.82 -25.29
C PHE A 687 -2.02 -10.90 -26.28
N CYS A 688 -2.95 -11.63 -26.91
CA CYS A 688 -2.60 -12.63 -27.91
C CYS A 688 -2.08 -12.05 -29.23
N LEU A 689 -2.54 -10.85 -29.61
CA LEU A 689 -2.14 -10.18 -30.84
C LEU A 689 -0.86 -9.33 -30.69
N GLN A 690 -0.44 -9.01 -29.46
CA GLN A 690 0.70 -8.13 -29.17
C GLN A 690 1.76 -8.75 -28.23
N GLY A 691 1.46 -9.87 -27.57
CA GLY A 691 2.39 -10.61 -26.73
C GLY A 691 3.44 -11.40 -27.53
N LYS A 692 4.48 -11.88 -26.84
CA LYS A 692 5.54 -12.69 -27.46
C LYS A 692 5.12 -14.15 -27.55
N GLU A 693 5.68 -14.88 -28.51
CA GLU A 693 5.45 -16.32 -28.69
C GLU A 693 5.70 -17.13 -27.39
N GLU A 694 6.77 -16.79 -26.66
CA GLU A 694 7.12 -17.32 -25.31
C GLU A 694 6.04 -17.11 -24.22
N GLN A 695 5.04 -16.26 -24.47
CA GLN A 695 3.91 -15.96 -23.57
C GLN A 695 2.58 -16.57 -24.06
N LEU A 696 2.56 -17.10 -25.29
CA LEU A 696 1.38 -17.66 -25.97
C LEU A 696 1.47 -19.19 -26.16
N GLN A 697 2.66 -19.75 -25.99
CA GLN A 697 2.89 -21.18 -25.78
C GLN A 697 2.48 -21.56 -24.34
N THR A 698 1.52 -22.46 -24.18
CA THR A 698 0.95 -22.81 -22.87
C THR A 698 0.46 -24.26 -22.79
N SER A 699 0.54 -24.87 -21.61
CA SER A 699 -0.14 -26.15 -21.28
C SER A 699 -1.56 -25.95 -20.72
N GLY A 700 -1.97 -24.68 -20.49
CA GLY A 700 -3.19 -24.28 -19.81
C GLY A 700 -3.15 -24.32 -18.28
N TYR A 701 -2.03 -24.75 -17.69
CA TYR A 701 -1.76 -24.69 -16.25
C TYR A 701 -0.36 -24.13 -15.98
N ARG A 702 -0.22 -23.37 -14.91
CA ARG A 702 1.08 -22.99 -14.35
C ARG A 702 1.01 -23.04 -12.84
N LYS A 703 2.08 -23.47 -12.17
CA LYS A 703 2.14 -23.52 -10.71
C LYS A 703 1.86 -22.15 -10.09
N ILE A 704 1.26 -22.09 -8.90
CA ILE A 704 1.15 -20.83 -8.15
C ILE A 704 2.59 -20.34 -7.81
N PRO A 705 2.92 -19.04 -7.95
CA PRO A 705 4.24 -18.56 -7.59
C PRO A 705 4.51 -18.69 -6.08
N GLY A 706 5.74 -19.10 -5.73
CA GLY A 706 6.11 -19.46 -4.36
C GLY A 706 5.68 -20.85 -3.89
N ASP A 707 4.92 -21.60 -4.70
CA ASP A 707 4.41 -22.94 -4.34
C ASP A 707 5.50 -24.02 -4.38
N LYS A 708 5.61 -24.82 -3.31
CA LYS A 708 6.66 -25.84 -3.12
C LYS A 708 6.13 -27.28 -3.01
N CYS A 709 4.97 -27.58 -3.60
CA CYS A 709 4.47 -28.95 -3.70
C CYS A 709 5.40 -29.86 -4.52
N GLU A 710 5.46 -31.14 -4.16
CA GLU A 710 6.31 -32.16 -4.78
C GLU A 710 5.49 -33.37 -5.25
N GLY A 711 5.81 -33.91 -6.43
CA GLY A 711 5.10 -35.08 -6.99
C GLY A 711 3.60 -34.82 -7.21
N GLY A 712 2.73 -35.74 -6.75
CA GLY A 712 1.28 -35.57 -6.83
C GLY A 712 0.70 -35.58 -8.25
N LYS A 713 -0.38 -34.84 -8.47
CA LYS A 713 -1.09 -34.74 -9.76
C LYS A 713 -0.55 -33.55 -10.58
N MET A 714 0.47 -33.81 -11.40
CA MET A 714 0.94 -32.83 -12.39
C MET A 714 0.04 -32.83 -13.64
N PRO A 715 -0.34 -31.67 -14.19
CA PRO A 715 -1.20 -31.58 -15.37
C PRO A 715 -0.42 -31.84 -16.67
N GLU A 716 -0.35 -33.09 -17.10
CA GLU A 716 0.22 -33.46 -18.41
C GLU A 716 -0.69 -32.99 -19.58
N ARG A 717 -0.40 -31.81 -20.11
CA ARG A 717 -0.92 -31.33 -21.40
C ARG A 717 0.24 -30.95 -22.31
N LYS A 718 0.09 -31.17 -23.62
CA LYS A 718 1.03 -30.66 -24.61
C LYS A 718 0.93 -29.14 -24.64
N GLU A 719 2.07 -28.47 -24.77
CA GLU A 719 2.10 -27.03 -25.03
C GLU A 719 1.41 -26.75 -26.38
N ILE A 720 0.40 -25.89 -26.33
CA ILE A 720 -0.27 -25.32 -27.49
C ILE A 720 0.19 -23.88 -27.70
N ASP A 721 0.39 -23.51 -28.95
CA ASP A 721 0.65 -22.12 -29.33
C ASP A 721 -0.68 -21.44 -29.69
N LEU A 722 -1.16 -20.59 -28.78
CA LEU A 722 -2.42 -19.87 -28.95
C LEU A 722 -2.35 -18.76 -30.00
N SER A 723 -1.17 -18.29 -30.42
CA SER A 723 -1.06 -17.21 -31.42
C SER A 723 -1.78 -17.58 -32.72
N LYS A 724 -1.66 -18.85 -33.16
CA LYS A 724 -2.34 -19.43 -34.32
C LYS A 724 -3.87 -19.35 -34.23
N ARG A 725 -4.43 -19.42 -33.02
CA ARG A 725 -5.88 -19.33 -32.75
C ARG A 725 -6.37 -17.88 -32.66
N CYS A 726 -5.48 -16.94 -32.37
CA CYS A 726 -5.80 -15.51 -32.30
C CYS A 726 -5.77 -14.83 -33.67
N VAL A 727 -5.11 -15.45 -34.66
CA VAL A 727 -5.15 -15.03 -36.07
C VAL A 727 -6.05 -15.90 -36.95
N SER A 728 -6.69 -16.96 -36.45
CA SER A 728 -7.55 -17.83 -37.29
C SER A 728 -8.81 -17.12 -37.81
N ASP A 729 -9.29 -16.13 -37.06
CA ASP A 729 -10.46 -15.31 -37.43
C ASP A 729 -10.07 -14.08 -38.27
N LEU A 730 -8.77 -13.76 -38.32
CA LEU A 730 -8.21 -12.72 -39.17
C LEU A 730 -7.89 -13.33 -40.53
N VAL A 731 -8.69 -13.01 -41.55
CA VAL A 731 -8.45 -13.46 -42.94
C VAL A 731 -7.04 -13.05 -43.36
N GLY A 732 -6.16 -14.05 -43.48
CA GLY A 732 -4.76 -13.83 -43.84
C GLY A 732 -4.65 -13.15 -45.21
N PRO A 733 -3.71 -12.21 -45.41
CA PRO A 733 -3.61 -11.41 -46.63
C PRO A 733 -3.36 -12.25 -47.90
N GLU A 734 -2.91 -13.50 -47.75
CA GLU A 734 -2.76 -14.47 -48.84
C GLU A 734 -4.09 -14.81 -49.54
N LEU A 735 -5.23 -14.73 -48.84
CA LEU A 735 -6.56 -14.97 -49.43
C LEU A 735 -7.14 -13.78 -50.21
N LEU A 736 -6.41 -12.66 -50.32
CA LEU A 736 -6.69 -11.57 -51.26
C LEU A 736 -5.75 -11.55 -52.48
N ILE A 737 -4.86 -12.55 -52.60
CA ILE A 737 -4.11 -12.81 -53.84
C ILE A 737 -4.80 -13.95 -54.61
N ASP A 738 -6.11 -13.82 -54.85
CA ASP A 738 -6.78 -14.68 -55.83
C ASP A 738 -6.21 -14.35 -57.22
N SER A 739 -5.48 -15.32 -57.78
CA SER A 739 -4.67 -15.10 -58.97
C SER A 739 -5.54 -14.68 -60.16
N PRO A 740 -5.27 -13.53 -60.82
CA PRO A 740 -6.15 -13.02 -61.87
C PRO A 740 -6.11 -13.95 -63.08
N SER A 741 -7.12 -14.83 -63.20
CA SER A 741 -7.16 -15.84 -64.25
C SER A 741 -7.09 -15.19 -65.64
N SER A 742 -6.20 -15.70 -66.49
CA SER A 742 -5.77 -15.00 -67.71
C SER A 742 -6.89 -14.86 -68.75
N LYS A 743 -7.58 -13.72 -68.73
CA LYS A 743 -8.53 -13.28 -69.77
C LYS A 743 -8.39 -11.81 -70.19
N SER A 744 -7.40 -11.09 -69.66
CA SER A 744 -7.14 -9.67 -69.98
C SER A 744 -6.20 -9.46 -71.18
N VAL A 745 -5.34 -10.44 -71.51
CA VAL A 745 -4.38 -10.35 -72.63
C VAL A 745 -5.02 -9.96 -73.97
N PRO A 746 -6.16 -10.54 -74.41
CA PRO A 746 -6.79 -10.14 -75.67
C PRO A 746 -7.29 -8.70 -75.62
N ILE A 747 -7.87 -8.28 -74.49
CA ILE A 747 -8.52 -6.97 -74.34
C ILE A 747 -7.47 -5.85 -74.36
N VAL A 748 -6.35 -6.02 -73.67
CA VAL A 748 -5.24 -5.05 -73.67
C VAL A 748 -4.63 -4.91 -75.07
N ILE A 749 -4.48 -6.02 -75.82
CA ILE A 749 -4.01 -5.97 -77.21
C ILE A 749 -5.01 -5.25 -78.11
N THR A 750 -6.32 -5.51 -77.99
CA THR A 750 -7.34 -4.78 -78.77
C THR A 750 -7.35 -3.30 -78.44
N VAL A 751 -7.24 -2.91 -77.17
CA VAL A 751 -7.19 -1.50 -76.74
C VAL A 751 -5.93 -0.81 -77.25
N LEU A 752 -4.76 -1.47 -77.24
CA LEU A 752 -3.53 -0.94 -77.84
C LEU A 752 -3.65 -0.76 -79.36
N ILE A 753 -4.21 -1.74 -80.07
CA ILE A 753 -4.46 -1.64 -81.52
C ILE A 753 -5.42 -0.49 -81.83
N VAL A 754 -6.51 -0.35 -81.07
CA VAL A 754 -7.45 0.77 -81.22
C VAL A 754 -6.77 2.11 -80.92
N MET A 755 -5.95 2.23 -79.87
CA MET A 755 -5.19 3.45 -79.59
C MET A 755 -4.22 3.80 -80.73
N VAL A 756 -3.47 2.83 -81.27
CA VAL A 756 -2.55 3.05 -82.39
C VAL A 756 -3.30 3.48 -83.65
N LEU A 757 -4.48 2.89 -83.92
CA LEU A 757 -5.35 3.32 -85.02
C LEU A 757 -5.95 4.72 -84.80
N SER A 758 -6.35 5.06 -83.57
CA SER A 758 -6.81 6.41 -83.20
C SER A 758 -5.71 7.45 -83.29
N ILE A 759 -4.46 7.12 -82.93
CA ILE A 759 -3.30 7.99 -83.08
C ILE A 759 -2.97 8.19 -84.56
N ALA A 760 -2.98 7.12 -85.37
CA ALA A 760 -2.80 7.22 -86.82
C ALA A 760 -3.87 8.10 -87.49
N ALA A 761 -5.15 7.90 -87.13
CA ALA A 761 -6.26 8.74 -87.57
C ALA A 761 -6.09 10.20 -87.12
N GLY A 762 -5.67 10.41 -85.86
CA GLY A 762 -5.38 11.74 -85.30
C GLY A 762 -4.26 12.48 -86.05
N VAL A 763 -3.16 11.80 -86.39
CA VAL A 763 -2.07 12.37 -87.20
C VAL A 763 -2.55 12.75 -88.60
N VAL A 764 -3.41 11.93 -89.23
CA VAL A 764 -4.03 12.25 -90.53
C VAL A 764 -4.99 13.45 -90.40
N PHE A 765 -5.73 13.58 -89.30
CA PHE A 765 -6.67 14.68 -89.05
C PHE A 765 -5.94 16.01 -88.78
N ILE A 766 -4.91 15.98 -87.93
CA ILE A 766 -4.07 17.14 -87.61
C ILE A 766 -3.37 17.68 -88.87
N LYS A 767 -2.81 16.78 -89.69
CA LYS A 767 -2.19 17.13 -90.99
C LYS A 767 -3.17 17.74 -92.00
N LYS A 768 -4.49 17.60 -91.79
CA LYS A 768 -5.53 18.12 -92.70
C LYS A 768 -6.16 19.45 -92.25
N TYR A 769 -6.10 19.82 -90.97
CA TYR A 769 -6.88 20.95 -90.43
C TYR A 769 -6.14 21.99 -89.56
N VAL A 770 -4.87 21.79 -89.16
CA VAL A 770 -4.19 22.69 -88.19
C VAL A 770 -3.18 23.65 -88.85
N CYS A 771 -3.60 24.31 -89.93
CA CYS A 771 -2.97 25.55 -90.44
C CYS A 771 -4.00 26.68 -90.43
N GLY A 772 -4.54 27.01 -89.23
CA GLY A 772 -5.85 27.67 -89.10
C GLY A 772 -6.08 28.70 -87.97
N GLY A 773 -5.05 29.16 -87.25
CA GLY A 773 -5.06 30.47 -86.57
C GLY A 773 -5.78 30.67 -85.20
N ARG A 774 -5.11 31.49 -84.36
CA ARG A 774 -5.60 32.39 -83.29
C ARG A 774 -6.21 31.82 -81.98
N PHE A 775 -5.40 31.93 -80.92
CA PHE A 775 -5.64 32.66 -79.66
C PHE A 775 -7.04 32.73 -79.01
N LEU A 776 -7.10 32.40 -77.72
CA LEU A 776 -7.43 33.38 -76.67
C LEU A 776 -6.85 32.96 -75.30
N VAL A 777 -6.84 33.88 -74.32
CA VAL A 777 -6.15 33.77 -73.01
C VAL A 777 -7.03 34.39 -71.93
N HIS A 778 -7.06 33.82 -70.71
CA HIS A 778 -7.35 34.59 -69.48
C HIS A 778 -6.71 33.95 -68.23
N ARG A 779 -6.30 34.82 -67.28
CA ARG A 779 -5.97 34.53 -65.86
C ARG A 779 -7.10 35.10 -64.99
N TYR A 780 -7.21 34.65 -63.73
CA TYR A 780 -7.52 35.53 -62.58
C TYR A 780 -6.89 34.99 -61.28
N SER A 781 -7.03 35.72 -60.16
CA SER A 781 -6.17 35.62 -58.97
C SER A 781 -6.85 36.02 -57.66
N VAL A 782 -6.47 35.34 -56.57
CA VAL A 782 -6.22 35.85 -55.19
C VAL A 782 -7.08 36.99 -54.64
N LEU A 783 -7.74 36.77 -53.49
CA LEU A 783 -7.64 37.68 -52.33
C LEU A 783 -7.93 36.95 -50.99
N GLN A 784 -7.60 37.63 -49.89
CA GLN A 784 -7.69 37.21 -48.48
C GLN A 784 -8.08 38.46 -47.67
N GLN A 785 -8.79 38.33 -46.54
CA GLN A 785 -8.99 39.45 -45.62
C GLN A 785 -9.21 39.03 -44.16
N HIS A 786 -8.64 39.80 -43.23
CA HIS A 786 -8.85 39.78 -41.77
C HIS A 786 -9.91 40.82 -41.36
N VAL A 787 -10.61 40.60 -40.24
CA VAL A 787 -11.18 41.65 -39.34
C VAL A 787 -11.27 41.09 -37.91
N GLU A 788 -10.90 41.90 -36.92
CA GLU A 788 -10.88 41.63 -35.48
C GLU A 788 -12.09 42.36 -34.77
N ASP A 789 -12.23 42.71 -33.49
CA ASP A 789 -11.39 42.75 -32.26
C ASP A 789 -12.30 42.96 -31.00
N ASN A 790 -11.71 43.01 -29.79
CA ASN A 790 -12.21 43.55 -28.49
C ASN A 790 -12.84 42.60 -27.42
N ALA A 791 -12.07 42.39 -26.33
CA ALA A 791 -12.28 42.84 -24.92
C ALA A 791 -13.66 42.66 -24.21
N VAL A 792 -13.79 42.57 -22.86
CA VAL A 792 -13.10 43.25 -21.73
C VAL A 792 -12.97 42.36 -20.47
N GLU A 793 -12.05 42.78 -19.59
CA GLU A 793 -11.66 42.37 -18.22
C GLU A 793 -12.71 41.76 -17.25
N GLY A 794 -12.20 40.98 -16.29
CA GLY A 794 -12.83 40.60 -15.02
C GLY A 794 -11.80 39.93 -14.09
N MET A 795 -11.71 40.35 -12.83
CA MET A 795 -10.64 40.00 -11.87
C MET A 795 -11.23 39.67 -10.51
N ASP A 796 -10.73 38.62 -9.85
CA ASP A 796 -10.60 38.51 -8.38
C ASP A 796 -9.81 37.25 -7.97
N ASP A 797 -9.02 37.38 -6.91
CA ASP A 797 -8.28 36.33 -6.18
C ASP A 797 -9.03 36.05 -4.86
N PRO A 798 -8.97 34.86 -4.22
CA PRO A 798 -7.99 34.76 -3.11
C PRO A 798 -7.50 33.35 -2.67
N LEU A 799 -6.18 33.28 -2.42
CA LEU A 799 -5.52 32.70 -1.23
C LEU A 799 -5.81 31.25 -0.77
N ASP A 800 -4.83 30.38 -1.03
CA ASP A 800 -4.09 29.53 -0.08
C ASP A 800 -4.77 29.03 1.22
N THR A 801 -4.77 27.70 1.41
CA THR A 801 -4.69 27.08 2.75
C THR A 801 -3.69 25.92 2.76
N ASP A 802 -2.49 26.20 3.27
CA ASP A 802 -1.36 25.28 3.36
C ASP A 802 -1.49 24.35 4.60
N HIS A 803 -1.60 23.03 4.40
CA HIS A 803 -1.78 22.05 5.49
C HIS A 803 -0.96 20.77 5.28
N THR A 804 0.29 20.84 5.72
CA THR A 804 1.23 19.72 5.81
C THR A 804 0.74 18.60 6.76
N GLN A 805 0.82 17.34 6.31
CA GLN A 805 0.66 16.16 7.17
C GLN A 805 1.91 15.28 7.09
N ASN A 806 2.73 15.31 8.14
CA ASN A 806 3.87 14.42 8.29
C ASN A 806 3.41 13.02 8.77
N GLY A 807 4.01 11.95 8.23
CA GLY A 807 4.00 10.64 8.88
C GLY A 807 3.39 9.45 8.12
N LYS A 808 3.28 9.45 6.78
CA LYS A 808 3.15 8.17 6.04
C LYS A 808 4.44 7.35 6.24
N ILE A 809 4.30 6.06 6.54
CA ILE A 809 5.42 5.11 6.57
C ILE A 809 5.74 4.70 5.12
N GLU A 810 7.03 4.63 4.80
CA GLU A 810 7.58 4.59 3.44
C GLU A 810 7.37 3.23 2.73
N PHE A 811 6.17 2.97 2.22
CA PHE A 811 5.88 1.81 1.36
C PHE A 811 4.87 2.05 0.21
N HIS A 812 4.32 3.27 0.04
CA HIS A 812 3.30 3.55 -0.99
C HIS A 812 3.81 4.24 -2.27
N ASP A 813 5.08 4.66 -2.30
CA ASP A 813 5.77 5.40 -3.39
C ASP A 813 5.81 4.67 -4.77
N ASP A 814 5.23 3.48 -4.89
CA ASP A 814 5.08 2.70 -6.14
C ASP A 814 3.64 2.70 -6.70
N SER A 815 2.78 3.62 -6.26
CA SER A 815 1.54 3.97 -6.96
C SER A 815 1.79 4.98 -8.08
N ASP A 816 1.12 4.85 -9.22
CA ASP A 816 1.10 5.85 -10.32
C ASP A 816 0.36 7.17 -9.89
N GLU A 817 -0.12 7.21 -8.65
CA GLU A 817 -1.12 8.11 -8.06
C GLU A 817 -0.53 9.21 -7.16
N ASP A 818 0.58 8.97 -6.44
CA ASP A 818 1.29 9.98 -5.61
C ASP A 818 1.92 11.11 -6.47
N MET A 819 1.61 11.13 -7.78
CA MET A 819 1.91 12.19 -8.74
C MET A 819 0.65 12.84 -9.35
N LEU A 820 -0.56 12.34 -9.12
CA LEU A 820 -1.79 12.86 -9.75
C LEU A 820 -2.32 14.15 -9.10
N GLU A 821 -1.81 14.51 -7.92
CA GLU A 821 -1.96 15.83 -7.27
C GLU A 821 -0.90 16.84 -7.78
#